data_AF-A0AB34C8G9-F1
#
_entry.id   AF-A0AB34C8G9-F1
#
_cell.length_a   1.000
_cell.length_b   1.000
_cell.length_c   1.000
_cell.angle_alpha   90.00
_cell.angle_beta   90.00
_cell.angle_gamma   90.00
#
_symmetry.space_group_name_H-M   'P 1'
#
loop_
_entity.id
_entity.type
_entity.pdbx_description
1 polymer ?
#
loop_
_entity_poly.entity_id
_entity_poly.type
_entity_poly.pdbx_seq_one_letter_code
_entity_poly.pdbx_strand_id
1 'polypeptide(L)'
;MWRQFYRSVSNPESFLGDVSIRRLMGLAAPGEAGAGGLAGLRVQIEHWRDEQARAYRELASQAAELGNQREFAEALLAHSAPLASVLGCWLQGMSAPGVFEDSAQLKLMELLAHDVGVGRPLASRADHFKSLLVQSGLTAYAVSPFELSTLPDLPDELFELPALLQAVSRRSDAFGDTLCGIDYAWRALGLSPWWSVLDAQQLDVRRLDLNQLDETAGDSSALEISQWVCEQVASQGSLRRLQLEAGAQWLFAALKTFNERLLAHCRAAVSPERLMGKMIQRMARAGAVYHQDYKMEGRSLAQWLREAQVDPVPLLEMLSRSRLIVPGNAEKSLLVNTLVAPNGRMFRIFSEADLSVIRKWIDGLSGPIQRAEAAEAPAPTPCNAVVRQVLGESIAEQGQWPKSLREAYFVLQGRALAPRTQAFAQAYVTRWLEQSRRSLQSSERTLPEAWNVGVLREWLLDKHDRHGQEFEESDPAAMPLREEIVDSTLQLAPLTLIDGAWLQGFTDLTLASSHVGYALFQTYWDELGNGSYALNHPKIYRDGLRQMGLELAPTGAREFAEDERLREASFRLPVYWLCLGKLPVTFMPEILGMNLAMELSGVGGSYRSARRFLRHYGFSTAFVDLHNTIDNVSTGHSAWAVDAIDAYMRQVAASKPAELAEHWQRVRVGYESLAPQPDRLTSWLQRLGIGSAGAVLPRSKTRGEDQALLHHEPIVPAAPLGVTA
;
A
#
# COMPACT_ATOMS: atom_id res chain seq x y z
N MET A 1 16.21 -11.62 8.70
CA MET A 1 16.23 -11.64 7.22
C MET A 1 14.90 -11.18 6.68
N TRP A 2 13.78 -11.63 7.24
CA TRP A 2 12.46 -11.16 6.86
C TRP A 2 12.28 -9.66 7.03
N ARG A 3 12.87 -9.04 8.06
CA ARG A 3 12.89 -7.57 8.20
C ARG A 3 13.54 -6.86 7.02
N GLN A 4 14.66 -7.41 6.51
CA GLN A 4 15.34 -6.84 5.36
C GLN A 4 14.48 -6.99 4.10
N PHE A 5 13.87 -8.16 3.92
CA PHE A 5 12.97 -8.41 2.80
C PHE A 5 11.72 -7.53 2.85
N TYR A 6 11.09 -7.40 4.02
CA TYR A 6 9.98 -6.48 4.30
C TYR A 6 10.33 -5.06 3.88
N ARG A 7 11.51 -4.54 4.27
CA ARG A 7 11.97 -3.21 3.84
C ARG A 7 12.10 -3.09 2.33
N SER A 8 12.68 -4.09 1.66
CA SER A 8 12.85 -4.01 0.20
C SER A 8 11.52 -3.96 -0.55
N VAL A 9 10.53 -4.74 -0.11
CA VAL A 9 9.22 -4.82 -0.78
C VAL A 9 8.25 -3.70 -0.35
N SER A 10 8.58 -2.98 0.72
CA SER A 10 7.85 -1.77 1.15
C SER A 10 8.07 -0.57 0.23
N ASN A 11 9.06 -0.62 -0.67
CA ASN A 11 9.22 0.42 -1.69
C ASN A 11 8.16 0.24 -2.80
N PRO A 12 7.32 1.26 -3.07
CA PRO A 12 6.31 1.22 -4.15
C PRO A 12 6.87 0.92 -5.54
N GLU A 13 8.14 1.27 -5.78
CA GLU A 13 8.83 1.11 -7.08
C GLU A 13 9.72 -0.13 -7.14
N SER A 14 9.61 -1.04 -6.16
CA SER A 14 10.36 -2.30 -6.17
C SER A 14 9.77 -3.31 -7.16
N PHE A 15 10.65 -4.13 -7.75
CA PHE A 15 10.27 -5.24 -8.62
C PHE A 15 10.90 -6.54 -8.11
N LEU A 16 10.11 -7.62 -8.10
CA LEU A 16 10.56 -8.96 -7.77
C LEU A 16 10.11 -9.94 -8.86
N GLY A 17 10.95 -10.95 -9.13
CA GLY A 17 10.58 -12.02 -10.06
C GLY A 17 9.48 -12.90 -9.51
N ASP A 18 8.53 -13.31 -10.35
CA ASP A 18 7.37 -14.10 -9.95
C ASP A 18 7.80 -15.50 -9.46
N VAL A 19 8.80 -16.11 -10.11
CA VAL A 19 9.42 -17.37 -9.69
C VAL A 19 9.98 -17.29 -8.27
N SER A 20 10.65 -16.18 -7.93
CA SER A 20 11.19 -15.96 -6.59
C SER A 20 10.07 -15.81 -5.55
N ILE A 21 8.99 -15.11 -5.90
CA ILE A 21 7.79 -14.98 -5.03
C ILE A 21 7.14 -16.36 -4.82
N ARG A 22 6.89 -17.14 -5.88
CA ARG A 22 6.30 -18.48 -5.79
C ARG A 22 7.13 -19.40 -4.89
N ARG A 23 8.46 -19.35 -5.02
CA ARG A 23 9.38 -20.12 -4.17
C ARG A 23 9.26 -19.72 -2.70
N LEU A 24 9.21 -18.42 -2.41
CA LEU A 24 9.07 -17.92 -1.03
C LEU A 24 7.72 -18.27 -0.42
N MET A 25 6.64 -18.22 -1.21
CA MET A 25 5.31 -18.59 -0.76
C MET A 25 5.12 -20.12 -0.64
N GLY A 26 6.00 -20.91 -1.25
CA GLY A 26 5.81 -22.37 -1.36
C GLY A 26 4.61 -22.76 -2.22
N LEU A 27 4.19 -21.88 -3.15
CA LEU A 27 3.07 -22.17 -4.06
C LEU A 27 3.50 -23.23 -5.08
N ALA A 28 2.89 -24.42 -4.99
CA ALA A 28 3.00 -25.43 -6.04
C ALA A 28 2.29 -24.97 -7.32
N ALA A 29 2.57 -25.64 -8.45
CA ALA A 29 1.76 -25.48 -9.65
C ALA A 29 0.28 -25.80 -9.34
N PRO A 30 -0.71 -25.11 -9.96
CA PRO A 30 -2.11 -25.32 -9.66
C PRO A 30 -2.49 -26.80 -9.79
N GLY A 31 -2.85 -27.43 -8.67
CA GLY A 31 -3.29 -28.83 -8.56
C GLY A 31 -4.80 -28.95 -8.48
N GLU A 32 -5.32 -30.15 -8.20
CA GLU A 32 -6.77 -30.37 -8.04
C GLU A 32 -7.33 -29.56 -6.86
N ALA A 33 -8.49 -28.93 -7.08
CA ALA A 33 -9.23 -28.19 -6.06
C ALA A 33 -9.52 -29.07 -4.84
N GLY A 34 -9.31 -28.54 -3.63
CA GLY A 34 -9.77 -29.20 -2.41
C GLY A 34 -11.30 -29.40 -2.47
N ALA A 35 -11.79 -30.55 -1.98
CA ALA A 35 -13.16 -31.04 -2.17
C ALA A 35 -14.31 -30.10 -1.71
N GLY A 36 -14.02 -28.96 -1.07
CA GLY A 36 -15.01 -28.00 -0.56
C GLY A 36 -15.02 -26.60 -1.19
N GLY A 37 -14.08 -26.27 -2.09
CA GLY A 37 -13.97 -24.94 -2.71
C GLY A 37 -13.86 -23.78 -1.69
N LEU A 38 -14.16 -22.55 -2.14
CA LEU A 38 -14.11 -21.35 -1.26
C LEU A 38 -15.14 -21.38 -0.13
N ALA A 39 -16.35 -21.89 -0.37
CA ALA A 39 -17.40 -21.97 0.66
C ALA A 39 -16.99 -22.91 1.81
N GLY A 40 -16.43 -24.09 1.48
CA GLY A 40 -15.91 -25.01 2.49
C GLY A 40 -14.70 -24.43 3.24
N LEU A 41 -13.84 -23.65 2.55
CA LEU A 41 -12.73 -22.95 3.19
C LEU A 41 -13.22 -21.86 4.16
N ARG A 42 -14.25 -21.08 3.79
CA ARG A 42 -14.86 -20.08 4.66
C ARG A 42 -15.31 -20.67 5.99
N VAL A 43 -16.04 -21.78 5.95
CA VAL A 43 -16.48 -22.48 7.18
C VAL A 43 -15.30 -22.88 8.06
N GLN A 44 -14.19 -23.34 7.45
CA GLN A 44 -12.97 -23.67 8.20
C GLN A 44 -12.31 -22.43 8.81
N ILE A 45 -12.27 -21.31 8.10
CA ILE A 45 -11.74 -20.03 8.59
C ILE A 45 -12.56 -19.53 9.77
N GLU A 46 -13.89 -19.52 9.66
CA GLU A 46 -14.81 -19.07 10.72
C GLU A 46 -14.68 -19.95 11.98
N HIS A 47 -14.67 -21.28 11.81
CA HIS A 47 -14.48 -22.21 12.93
C HIS A 47 -13.12 -22.00 13.63
N TRP A 48 -12.05 -21.88 12.84
CA TRP A 48 -10.71 -21.64 13.36
C TRP A 48 -10.61 -20.29 14.09
N ARG A 49 -11.20 -19.23 13.53
CA ARG A 49 -11.26 -17.91 14.18
C ARG A 49 -11.90 -18.01 15.56
N ASP A 50 -13.04 -18.68 15.67
CA ASP A 50 -13.78 -18.77 16.93
C ASP A 50 -13.04 -19.64 17.97
N GLU A 51 -12.32 -20.67 17.52
CA GLU A 51 -11.40 -21.45 18.36
C GLU A 51 -10.24 -20.59 18.88
N GLN A 52 -9.54 -19.88 17.99
CA GLN A 52 -8.39 -19.06 18.40
C GLN A 52 -8.82 -17.86 19.26
N ALA A 53 -9.96 -17.24 18.98
CA ALA A 53 -10.50 -16.17 19.81
C ALA A 53 -10.77 -16.64 21.26
N ARG A 54 -11.20 -17.90 21.45
CA ARG A 54 -11.30 -18.50 22.79
C ARG A 54 -9.94 -18.64 23.45
N ALA A 55 -8.93 -19.14 22.72
CA ALA A 55 -7.57 -19.27 23.24
C ALA A 55 -6.96 -17.93 23.69
N TYR A 56 -7.16 -16.83 22.95
CA TYR A 56 -6.73 -15.50 23.39
C TYR A 56 -7.52 -15.00 24.60
N ARG A 57 -8.82 -15.26 24.69
CA ARG A 57 -9.64 -14.89 25.87
C ARG A 57 -9.20 -15.64 27.12
N GLU A 58 -8.93 -16.93 27.01
CA GLU A 58 -8.38 -17.74 28.11
C GLU A 58 -7.02 -17.20 28.57
N LEU A 59 -6.14 -16.88 27.62
CA LEU A 59 -4.83 -16.31 27.94
C LEU A 59 -4.94 -14.91 28.57
N ALA A 60 -5.87 -14.07 28.11
CA ALA A 60 -6.16 -12.77 28.71
C ALA A 60 -6.70 -12.92 30.15
N SER A 61 -7.57 -13.91 30.40
CA SER A 61 -8.05 -14.24 31.76
C SER A 61 -6.92 -14.70 32.67
N GLN A 62 -6.04 -15.57 32.18
CA GLN A 62 -4.86 -16.00 32.92
C GLN A 62 -3.92 -14.81 33.22
N ALA A 63 -3.75 -13.90 32.27
CA ALA A 63 -3.00 -12.67 32.48
C ALA A 63 -3.64 -11.79 33.57
N ALA A 64 -4.97 -11.74 33.63
CA ALA A 64 -5.70 -11.05 34.69
C ALA A 64 -5.44 -11.65 36.08
N GLU A 65 -5.53 -12.97 36.19
CA GLU A 65 -5.29 -13.69 37.45
C GLU A 65 -3.86 -13.50 37.97
N LEU A 66 -2.88 -13.43 37.07
CA LEU A 66 -1.46 -13.25 37.40
C LEU A 66 -1.03 -11.77 37.49
N GLY A 67 -1.94 -10.81 37.27
CA GLY A 67 -1.62 -9.38 37.27
C GLY A 67 -0.74 -8.92 36.09
N ASN A 68 -0.71 -9.68 34.99
CA ASN A 68 0.07 -9.46 33.76
C ASN A 68 -0.77 -8.96 32.57
N GLN A 69 -1.94 -8.38 32.82
CA GLN A 69 -2.85 -7.89 31.77
C GLN A 69 -2.16 -6.91 30.82
N ARG A 70 -1.37 -6.00 31.39
CA ARG A 70 -0.65 -4.97 30.64
C ARG A 70 0.41 -5.60 29.74
N GLU A 71 1.25 -6.48 30.29
CA GLU A 71 2.30 -7.15 29.53
C GLU A 71 1.74 -8.02 28.41
N PHE A 72 0.59 -8.67 28.64
CA PHE A 72 -0.15 -9.38 27.59
C PHE A 72 -0.62 -8.44 26.48
N ALA A 73 -1.26 -7.32 26.84
CA ALA A 73 -1.74 -6.31 25.89
C ALA A 73 -0.61 -5.73 25.05
N GLU A 74 0.49 -5.34 25.70
CA GLU A 74 1.66 -4.76 25.06
C GLU A 74 2.30 -5.76 24.11
N ALA A 75 2.47 -7.01 24.53
CA ALA A 75 3.00 -8.06 23.66
C ALA A 75 2.09 -8.33 22.46
N LEU A 76 0.77 -8.38 22.65
CA LEU A 76 -0.20 -8.60 21.59
C LEU A 76 -0.16 -7.47 20.54
N LEU A 77 -0.21 -6.22 20.99
CA LEU A 77 -0.18 -5.05 20.13
C LEU A 77 1.16 -4.89 19.41
N ALA A 78 2.28 -4.95 20.14
CA ALA A 78 3.61 -4.78 19.56
C ALA A 78 3.95 -5.87 18.55
N HIS A 79 3.70 -7.15 18.89
CA HIS A 79 4.04 -8.28 18.01
C HIS A 79 3.07 -8.43 16.83
N SER A 80 1.83 -7.90 16.89
CA SER A 80 0.94 -7.87 15.73
C SER A 80 1.13 -6.65 14.83
N ALA A 81 1.92 -5.64 15.25
CA ALA A 81 2.16 -4.41 14.49
C ALA A 81 2.71 -4.63 13.07
N PRO A 82 3.67 -5.56 12.82
CA PRO A 82 4.15 -5.81 11.45
C PRO A 82 3.04 -6.23 10.49
N LEU A 83 2.11 -7.08 10.93
CA LEU A 83 0.97 -7.51 10.11
C LEU A 83 -0.07 -6.39 9.96
N ALA A 84 -0.37 -5.68 11.05
CA ALA A 84 -1.31 -4.56 11.03
C ALA A 84 -0.87 -3.44 10.07
N SER A 85 0.44 -3.23 9.94
CA SER A 85 1.02 -2.18 9.08
C SER A 85 0.78 -2.37 7.58
N VAL A 86 0.33 -3.56 7.15
CA VAL A 86 0.12 -3.89 5.74
C VAL A 86 -1.32 -4.32 5.42
N LEU A 87 -2.28 -4.06 6.32
CA LEU A 87 -3.68 -4.40 6.08
C LEU A 87 -4.20 -3.70 4.81
N GLY A 88 -4.75 -4.51 3.88
CA GLY A 88 -5.25 -4.05 2.58
C GLY A 88 -4.19 -4.03 1.46
N CYS A 89 -2.90 -4.24 1.75
CA CYS A 89 -1.83 -4.08 0.75
C CYS A 89 -1.96 -5.04 -0.44
N TRP A 90 -2.64 -6.19 -0.30
CA TRP A 90 -2.82 -7.15 -1.39
C TRP A 90 -3.67 -6.60 -2.54
N LEU A 91 -4.49 -5.57 -2.32
CA LEU A 91 -5.27 -4.93 -3.38
C LEU A 91 -4.57 -3.75 -4.06
N GLN A 92 -3.46 -3.24 -3.48
CA GLN A 92 -2.81 -2.01 -3.93
C GLN A 92 -2.29 -2.04 -5.38
N GLY A 93 -2.05 -3.23 -5.92
CA GLY A 93 -1.61 -3.46 -7.28
C GLY A 93 -2.71 -3.93 -8.23
N MET A 94 -3.97 -4.07 -7.80
CA MET A 94 -5.02 -4.69 -8.64
C MET A 94 -5.58 -3.71 -9.68
N SER A 95 -5.74 -2.44 -9.31
CA SER A 95 -6.16 -1.39 -10.25
C SER A 95 -4.99 -0.96 -11.14
N ALA A 96 -5.22 -0.96 -12.45
CA ALA A 96 -4.24 -0.59 -13.47
C ALA A 96 -4.93 -0.04 -14.74
N PRO A 97 -4.28 0.85 -15.50
CA PRO A 97 -4.87 1.48 -16.69
C PRO A 97 -5.50 0.52 -17.71
N GLY A 98 -4.91 -0.65 -17.91
CA GLY A 98 -5.44 -1.65 -18.84
C GLY A 98 -6.81 -2.22 -18.47
N VAL A 99 -7.26 -2.06 -17.22
CA VAL A 99 -8.48 -2.66 -16.67
C VAL A 99 -9.40 -1.67 -15.96
N PHE A 100 -9.27 -0.36 -16.21
CA PHE A 100 -10.11 0.68 -15.57
C PHE A 100 -11.62 0.52 -15.84
N GLU A 101 -11.98 -0.16 -16.93
CA GLU A 101 -13.37 -0.40 -17.33
C GLU A 101 -13.90 -1.77 -16.87
N ASP A 102 -13.10 -2.55 -16.15
CA ASP A 102 -13.50 -3.85 -15.61
C ASP A 102 -14.28 -3.65 -14.30
N SER A 103 -15.54 -4.10 -14.30
CA SER A 103 -16.43 -3.93 -13.14
C SER A 103 -15.96 -4.66 -11.88
N ALA A 104 -15.28 -5.80 -12.01
CA ALA A 104 -14.73 -6.53 -10.86
C ALA A 104 -13.48 -5.85 -10.31
N GLN A 105 -12.63 -5.28 -11.17
CA GLN A 105 -11.51 -4.47 -10.71
C GLN A 105 -11.97 -3.19 -10.01
N LEU A 106 -13.06 -2.58 -10.47
CA LEU A 106 -13.67 -1.44 -9.77
C LEU A 106 -14.17 -1.83 -8.37
N LYS A 107 -14.73 -3.03 -8.19
CA LYS A 107 -15.12 -3.56 -6.88
C LYS A 107 -13.94 -3.89 -5.97
N LEU A 108 -12.84 -4.39 -6.51
CA LEU A 108 -11.60 -4.53 -5.74
C LEU A 108 -11.03 -3.17 -5.32
N MET A 109 -11.14 -2.16 -6.20
CA MET A 109 -10.73 -0.80 -5.89
C MET A 109 -11.60 -0.17 -4.78
N GLU A 110 -12.91 -0.46 -4.76
CA GLU A 110 -13.83 -0.06 -3.67
C GLU A 110 -13.37 -0.64 -2.32
N LEU A 111 -13.01 -1.93 -2.29
CA LEU A 111 -12.47 -2.58 -1.08
C LEU A 111 -11.16 -1.91 -0.62
N LEU A 112 -10.24 -1.64 -1.55
CA LEU A 112 -8.99 -0.93 -1.23
C LEU A 112 -9.27 0.48 -0.71
N ALA A 113 -10.19 1.21 -1.33
CA ALA A 113 -10.57 2.55 -0.94
C ALA A 113 -11.03 2.57 0.54
N HIS A 114 -11.88 1.62 0.94
CA HIS A 114 -12.23 1.43 2.34
C HIS A 114 -11.05 1.04 3.22
N ASP A 115 -10.12 0.19 2.77
CA ASP A 115 -8.97 -0.18 3.59
C ASP A 115 -8.00 1.00 3.84
N VAL A 116 -7.89 1.93 2.89
CA VAL A 116 -7.03 3.12 3.01
C VAL A 116 -7.75 4.35 3.59
N GLY A 117 -9.08 4.29 3.77
CA GLY A 117 -9.87 5.27 4.52
C GLY A 117 -10.43 6.44 3.70
N VAL A 118 -10.59 6.27 2.38
CA VAL A 118 -11.12 7.22 1.36
C VAL A 118 -11.19 8.69 1.75
N GLY A 119 -10.34 9.52 1.12
CA GLY A 119 -10.47 10.98 1.18
C GLY A 119 -10.13 11.60 2.54
N ARG A 120 -9.50 10.83 3.43
CA ARG A 120 -9.03 11.31 4.74
C ARG A 120 -7.57 10.94 4.97
N PRO A 121 -6.72 11.88 5.39
CA PRO A 121 -5.34 11.56 5.76
C PRO A 121 -5.30 10.74 7.04
N LEU A 122 -4.37 9.78 7.12
CA LEU A 122 -4.12 8.89 8.24
C LEU A 122 -5.36 8.08 8.70
N ALA A 123 -6.20 7.69 7.75
CA ALA A 123 -7.44 6.97 8.00
C ALA A 123 -7.40 5.49 7.58
N SER A 124 -6.24 4.98 7.15
CA SER A 124 -6.11 3.57 6.79
C SER A 124 -6.32 2.67 7.99
N ARG A 125 -6.60 1.38 7.75
CA ARG A 125 -6.65 0.37 8.83
C ARG A 125 -5.33 0.29 9.60
N ALA A 126 -4.21 0.48 8.91
CA ALA A 126 -2.89 0.54 9.53
C ALA A 126 -2.72 1.77 10.42
N ASP A 127 -3.23 2.94 10.03
CA ASP A 127 -3.17 4.16 10.86
C ASP A 127 -4.11 4.07 12.06
N HIS A 128 -5.29 3.45 11.90
CA HIS A 128 -6.15 3.13 13.01
C HIS A 128 -5.42 2.24 14.03
N PHE A 129 -4.71 1.20 13.58
CA PHE A 129 -3.90 0.37 14.47
C PHE A 129 -2.79 1.15 15.18
N LYS A 130 -2.12 2.09 14.49
CA LYS A 130 -1.15 3.00 15.13
C LYS A 130 -1.82 3.84 16.23
N SER A 131 -3.06 4.29 16.03
CA SER A 131 -3.79 5.01 17.07
C SER A 131 -4.02 4.15 18.33
N LEU A 132 -4.29 2.85 18.17
CA LEU A 132 -4.42 1.90 19.29
C LEU A 132 -3.09 1.70 20.02
N LEU A 133 -1.97 1.64 19.29
CA LEU A 133 -0.64 1.62 19.89
C LEU A 133 -0.39 2.88 20.73
N VAL A 134 -0.74 4.06 20.23
CA VAL A 134 -0.60 5.33 20.95
C VAL A 134 -1.46 5.36 22.22
N GLN A 135 -2.73 4.94 22.12
CA GLN A 135 -3.66 4.87 23.26
C GLN A 135 -3.15 3.93 24.37
N SER A 136 -2.47 2.85 23.99
CA SER A 136 -1.84 1.90 24.91
C SER A 136 -0.44 2.31 25.39
N GLY A 137 0.04 3.51 25.06
CA GLY A 137 1.36 4.00 25.46
C GLY A 137 2.54 3.38 24.71
N LEU A 138 2.29 2.69 23.60
CA LEU A 138 3.26 1.97 22.76
C LEU A 138 3.72 2.81 21.55
N THR A 139 3.95 4.10 21.76
CA THR A 139 4.30 5.07 20.70
C THR A 139 5.56 4.67 19.91
N ALA A 140 6.50 3.96 20.54
CA ALA A 140 7.72 3.45 19.89
C ALA A 140 7.42 2.46 18.74
N TYR A 141 6.26 1.83 18.74
CA TYR A 141 5.80 0.91 17.69
C TYR A 141 4.86 1.58 16.68
N ALA A 142 4.35 2.78 16.98
CA ALA A 142 3.44 3.55 16.12
C ALA A 142 4.23 4.37 15.08
N VAL A 143 5.07 3.68 14.30
CA VAL A 143 6.07 4.29 13.41
C VAL A 143 5.87 3.86 11.95
N SER A 144 6.68 4.38 11.03
CA SER A 144 6.63 3.96 9.62
C SER A 144 7.03 2.47 9.46
N PRO A 145 6.59 1.80 8.38
CA PRO A 145 7.03 0.44 8.04
C PRO A 145 8.56 0.24 8.14
N PHE A 146 9.33 1.19 7.60
CA PHE A 146 10.79 1.13 7.67
C PHE A 146 11.28 1.13 9.12
N GLU A 147 10.84 2.07 9.94
CA GLU A 147 11.26 2.17 11.35
C GLU A 147 10.83 0.95 12.15
N LEU A 148 9.62 0.44 11.92
CA LEU A 148 9.09 -0.75 12.58
C LEU A 148 10.04 -1.95 12.37
N SER A 149 10.56 -2.12 11.15
CA SER A 149 11.51 -3.18 10.81
C SER A 149 12.90 -3.03 11.46
N THR A 150 13.19 -1.88 12.09
CA THR A 150 14.47 -1.61 12.77
C THR A 150 14.39 -1.78 14.29
N LEU A 151 13.20 -1.86 14.87
CA LEU A 151 13.02 -2.01 16.32
C LEU A 151 13.58 -3.35 16.80
N PRO A 152 14.54 -3.40 17.74
CA PRO A 152 15.24 -4.64 18.09
C PRO A 152 14.36 -5.69 18.79
N ASP A 153 13.31 -5.25 19.48
CA ASP A 153 12.49 -6.12 20.33
C ASP A 153 11.44 -6.94 19.56
N LEU A 154 11.23 -6.64 18.27
CA LEU A 154 10.34 -7.45 17.45
C LEU A 154 11.05 -8.76 16.99
N PRO A 155 10.37 -9.90 16.95
CA PRO A 155 10.91 -11.10 16.31
C PRO A 155 11.00 -10.95 14.78
N ASP A 156 12.03 -11.50 14.12
CA ASP A 156 12.20 -11.41 12.66
C ASP A 156 11.11 -12.21 11.92
N GLU A 157 10.72 -13.35 12.48
CA GLU A 157 9.70 -14.27 11.97
C GLU A 157 8.29 -13.66 11.88
N LEU A 158 8.01 -12.57 12.60
CA LEU A 158 6.72 -11.85 12.49
C LEU A 158 6.66 -10.94 11.26
N PHE A 159 7.78 -10.72 10.58
CA PHE A 159 7.84 -9.99 9.32
C PHE A 159 7.63 -10.88 8.08
N GLU A 160 7.56 -12.21 8.24
CA GLU A 160 7.40 -13.16 7.13
C GLU A 160 6.11 -12.91 6.33
N LEU A 161 4.95 -13.08 6.96
CA LEU A 161 3.66 -12.88 6.31
C LEU A 161 3.50 -11.46 5.71
N PRO A 162 3.77 -10.36 6.44
CA PRO A 162 3.58 -9.04 5.86
C PRO A 162 4.58 -8.72 4.73
N ALA A 163 5.79 -9.31 4.74
CA ALA A 163 6.70 -9.17 3.60
C ALA A 163 6.20 -9.95 2.38
N LEU A 164 5.66 -11.16 2.57
CA LEU A 164 5.12 -11.97 1.48
C LEU A 164 3.88 -11.33 0.86
N LEU A 165 2.96 -10.78 1.66
CA LEU A 165 1.77 -10.06 1.18
C LEU A 165 2.14 -8.84 0.32
N GLN A 166 3.13 -8.05 0.77
CA GLN A 166 3.63 -6.96 -0.04
C GLN A 166 4.30 -7.47 -1.31
N ALA A 167 5.17 -8.48 -1.23
CA ALA A 167 5.88 -9.02 -2.39
C ALA A 167 4.92 -9.51 -3.48
N VAL A 168 3.88 -10.29 -3.12
CA VAL A 168 2.89 -10.79 -4.08
C VAL A 168 2.06 -9.64 -4.68
N SER A 169 1.74 -8.60 -3.90
CA SER A 169 1.02 -7.42 -4.40
C SER A 169 1.80 -6.59 -5.43
N ARG A 170 3.14 -6.61 -5.39
CA ARG A 170 4.00 -5.93 -6.39
C ARG A 170 3.95 -6.59 -7.76
N ARG A 171 3.51 -7.86 -7.81
CA ARG A 171 3.40 -8.67 -9.02
C ARG A 171 1.96 -9.10 -9.29
N SER A 172 1.04 -8.18 -9.08
CA SER A 172 -0.38 -8.38 -9.33
C SER A 172 -0.70 -8.71 -10.80
N ASP A 173 0.22 -8.45 -11.74
CA ASP A 173 0.22 -8.97 -13.11
C ASP A 173 0.31 -10.51 -13.16
N ALA A 174 1.14 -11.11 -12.31
CA ALA A 174 1.38 -12.56 -12.26
C ALA A 174 0.52 -13.29 -11.21
N PHE A 175 -0.06 -12.55 -10.27
CA PHE A 175 -0.77 -13.08 -9.11
C PHE A 175 -2.19 -12.53 -8.94
N GLY A 176 -2.78 -11.87 -9.94
CA GLY A 176 -4.10 -11.23 -9.82
C GLY A 176 -5.19 -12.16 -9.24
N ASP A 177 -5.33 -13.37 -9.78
CA ASP A 177 -6.31 -14.35 -9.27
C ASP A 177 -5.94 -14.85 -7.86
N THR A 178 -4.66 -15.10 -7.60
CA THR A 178 -4.17 -15.45 -6.26
C THR A 178 -4.48 -14.36 -5.24
N LEU A 179 -4.34 -13.08 -5.60
CA LEU A 179 -4.64 -11.93 -4.76
C LEU A 179 -6.15 -11.81 -4.47
N CYS A 180 -7.01 -12.14 -5.43
CA CYS A 180 -8.46 -12.22 -5.19
C CYS A 180 -8.79 -13.29 -4.13
N GLY A 181 -8.13 -14.45 -4.18
CA GLY A 181 -8.29 -15.49 -3.17
C GLY A 181 -7.74 -15.09 -1.79
N ILE A 182 -6.61 -14.40 -1.75
CA ILE A 182 -6.04 -13.81 -0.53
C ILE A 182 -7.03 -12.81 0.07
N ASP A 183 -7.60 -11.90 -0.72
CA ASP A 183 -8.61 -10.96 -0.23
C ASP A 183 -9.81 -11.68 0.35
N TYR A 184 -10.38 -12.66 -0.37
CA TYR A 184 -11.52 -13.44 0.11
C TYR A 184 -11.27 -14.08 1.48
N ALA A 185 -10.13 -14.73 1.66
CA ALA A 185 -9.80 -15.38 2.93
C ALA A 185 -9.62 -14.35 4.07
N TRP A 186 -9.09 -13.16 3.79
CA TRP A 186 -9.05 -12.05 4.75
C TRP A 186 -10.45 -11.53 5.12
N ARG A 187 -11.34 -11.33 4.14
CA ARG A 187 -12.72 -10.89 4.38
C ARG A 187 -13.53 -11.96 5.12
N ALA A 188 -13.29 -13.23 4.83
CA ALA A 188 -13.92 -14.37 5.52
C ALA A 188 -13.46 -14.47 6.99
N LEU A 189 -12.20 -14.13 7.27
CA LEU A 189 -11.71 -14.02 8.65
C LEU A 189 -12.42 -12.86 9.38
N GLY A 190 -12.54 -11.71 8.72
CA GLY A 190 -13.06 -10.49 9.32
C GLY A 190 -12.11 -9.97 10.42
N LEU A 191 -12.64 -9.70 11.61
CA LEU A 191 -11.80 -9.37 12.77
C LEU A 191 -10.92 -10.55 13.16
N SER A 192 -9.61 -10.32 13.14
CA SER A 192 -8.65 -11.36 13.51
C SER A 192 -8.80 -11.78 14.98
N PRO A 193 -8.66 -13.09 15.30
CA PRO A 193 -8.99 -13.62 16.63
C PRO A 193 -8.15 -13.00 17.75
N TRP A 194 -6.90 -12.64 17.45
CA TRP A 194 -5.99 -12.02 18.41
C TRP A 194 -6.36 -10.59 18.77
N TRP A 195 -7.03 -9.82 17.90
CA TRP A 195 -7.51 -8.47 18.25
C TRP A 195 -8.87 -8.47 18.94
N SER A 196 -9.63 -9.57 18.86
CA SER A 196 -10.95 -9.68 19.50
C SER A 196 -10.95 -9.49 21.03
N VAL A 197 -9.78 -9.63 21.68
CA VAL A 197 -9.62 -9.47 23.13
C VAL A 197 -9.27 -8.04 23.56
N LEU A 198 -8.96 -7.16 22.61
CA LEU A 198 -8.60 -5.76 22.91
C LEU A 198 -9.82 -4.90 23.28
N ASP A 199 -11.03 -5.33 22.91
CA ASP A 199 -12.27 -4.64 23.26
C ASP A 199 -12.50 -4.61 24.79
N ALA A 200 -12.02 -5.64 25.49
CA ALA A 200 -11.99 -5.68 26.96
C ALA A 200 -11.11 -4.57 27.58
N GLN A 201 -10.24 -3.93 26.79
CA GLN A 201 -9.41 -2.80 27.17
C GLN A 201 -9.96 -1.45 26.67
N GLN A 202 -11.22 -1.44 26.21
CA GLN A 202 -11.91 -0.24 25.68
C GLN A 202 -11.21 0.33 24.43
N LEU A 203 -10.48 -0.51 23.68
CA LEU A 203 -9.88 -0.15 22.40
C LEU A 203 -10.85 -0.46 21.26
N ASP A 204 -11.15 0.54 20.43
CA ASP A 204 -12.05 0.35 19.29
C ASP A 204 -11.37 -0.47 18.19
N VAL A 205 -11.76 -1.74 18.05
CA VAL A 205 -11.19 -2.64 17.03
C VAL A 205 -12.03 -2.74 15.77
N ARG A 206 -13.15 -2.00 15.65
CA ARG A 206 -14.07 -2.14 14.51
C ARG A 206 -13.39 -1.92 13.17
N ARG A 207 -12.48 -0.94 13.08
CA ARG A 207 -11.74 -0.66 11.84
C ARG A 207 -10.70 -1.72 11.49
N LEU A 208 -10.38 -2.65 12.39
CA LEU A 208 -9.54 -3.80 12.11
C LEU A 208 -10.33 -4.99 11.53
N ASP A 209 -11.66 -4.96 11.57
CA ASP A 209 -12.51 -5.97 10.93
C ASP A 209 -12.56 -5.74 9.42
N LEU A 210 -11.86 -6.59 8.66
CA LEU A 210 -11.77 -6.49 7.21
C LEU A 210 -13.10 -6.77 6.51
N ASN A 211 -14.08 -7.38 7.19
CA ASN A 211 -15.41 -7.60 6.63
C ASN A 211 -16.32 -6.37 6.77
N GLN A 212 -15.99 -5.45 7.70
CA GLN A 212 -16.72 -4.21 7.89
C GLN A 212 -16.25 -3.15 6.89
N LEU A 213 -17.22 -2.60 6.16
CA LEU A 213 -17.07 -1.38 5.38
C LEU A 213 -17.47 -0.17 6.24
N ASP A 214 -17.07 1.04 5.82
CA ASP A 214 -17.50 2.26 6.51
C ASP A 214 -19.03 2.47 6.34
N GLU A 215 -19.66 3.23 7.24
CA GLU A 215 -21.12 3.45 7.27
C GLU A 215 -21.72 4.00 5.96
N THR A 216 -20.90 4.54 5.07
CA THR A 216 -21.31 5.05 3.75
C THR A 216 -21.51 3.95 2.70
N ALA A 217 -21.10 2.71 2.97
CA ALA A 217 -20.98 1.62 2.01
C ALA A 217 -22.24 0.74 1.91
N GLY A 218 -23.41 1.33 1.64
CA GLY A 218 -24.64 0.57 1.36
C GLY A 218 -24.95 -0.59 2.35
N ASP A 219 -25.64 -1.63 1.87
CA ASP A 219 -26.02 -2.81 2.66
C ASP A 219 -25.08 -4.02 2.47
N SER A 220 -24.11 -3.95 1.55
CA SER A 220 -23.22 -5.07 1.22
C SER A 220 -22.03 -5.14 2.17
N SER A 221 -21.66 -6.34 2.61
CA SER A 221 -20.42 -6.58 3.35
C SER A 221 -19.20 -6.67 2.41
N ALA A 222 -18.00 -6.41 2.94
CA ALA A 222 -16.78 -6.53 2.16
C ALA A 222 -16.55 -7.97 1.64
N LEU A 223 -16.98 -8.97 2.40
CA LEU A 223 -16.95 -10.38 1.99
C LEU A 223 -17.88 -10.67 0.81
N GLU A 224 -19.07 -10.07 0.76
CA GLU A 224 -19.99 -10.27 -0.39
C GLU A 224 -19.41 -9.69 -1.67
N ILE A 225 -18.78 -8.51 -1.60
CA ILE A 225 -18.07 -7.91 -2.74
C ILE A 225 -16.94 -8.83 -3.19
N SER A 226 -16.09 -9.27 -2.26
CA SER A 226 -14.96 -10.17 -2.54
C SER A 226 -15.42 -11.51 -3.11
N GLN A 227 -16.52 -12.07 -2.58
CA GLN A 227 -17.13 -13.30 -3.07
C GLN A 227 -17.63 -13.15 -4.51
N TRP A 228 -18.32 -12.04 -4.82
CA TRP A 228 -18.80 -11.79 -6.18
C TRP A 228 -17.63 -11.69 -7.17
N VAL A 229 -16.53 -11.02 -6.80
CA VAL A 229 -15.30 -10.97 -7.63
C VAL A 229 -14.74 -12.37 -7.84
N CYS A 230 -14.66 -13.19 -6.78
CA CYS A 230 -14.20 -14.58 -6.87
C CYS A 230 -15.06 -15.42 -7.83
N GLU A 231 -16.38 -15.23 -7.81
CA GLU A 231 -17.32 -15.88 -8.73
C GLU A 231 -17.07 -15.43 -10.19
N GLN A 232 -16.79 -14.15 -10.42
CA GLN A 232 -16.41 -13.66 -11.76
C GLN A 232 -15.12 -14.29 -12.25
N VAL A 233 -14.06 -14.32 -11.41
CA VAL A 233 -12.78 -14.98 -11.75
C VAL A 233 -12.99 -16.47 -12.06
N ALA A 234 -13.75 -17.17 -11.21
CA ALA A 234 -14.02 -18.60 -11.40
C ALA A 234 -14.81 -18.89 -12.69
N SER A 235 -15.67 -17.98 -13.11
CA SER A 235 -16.44 -18.12 -14.37
C SER A 235 -15.57 -18.06 -15.63
N GLN A 236 -14.35 -17.51 -15.54
CA GLN A 236 -13.41 -17.40 -16.66
C GLN A 236 -12.66 -18.70 -16.96
N GLY A 237 -12.69 -19.70 -16.06
CA GLY A 237 -12.13 -21.01 -16.32
C GLY A 237 -11.54 -21.72 -15.10
N SER A 238 -11.30 -23.02 -15.24
CA SER A 238 -10.79 -23.87 -14.15
C SER A 238 -9.42 -23.45 -13.65
N LEU A 239 -8.51 -23.03 -14.53
CA LEU A 239 -7.16 -22.62 -14.12
C LEU A 239 -7.18 -21.39 -13.20
N ARG A 240 -7.94 -20.35 -13.58
CA ARG A 240 -8.10 -19.11 -12.80
C ARG A 240 -8.76 -19.40 -11.45
N ARG A 241 -9.79 -20.24 -11.45
CA ARG A 241 -10.41 -20.77 -10.22
C ARG A 241 -9.40 -21.48 -9.31
N LEU A 242 -8.53 -22.33 -9.85
CA LEU A 242 -7.52 -23.04 -9.06
C LEU A 242 -6.48 -22.08 -8.47
N GLN A 243 -6.06 -21.05 -9.21
CA GLN A 243 -5.12 -20.03 -8.72
C GLN A 243 -5.72 -19.18 -7.59
N LEU A 244 -7.00 -18.82 -7.73
CA LEU A 244 -7.81 -18.15 -6.71
C LEU A 244 -7.91 -19.01 -5.43
N GLU A 245 -8.37 -20.25 -5.56
CA GLU A 245 -8.53 -21.17 -4.42
C GLU A 245 -7.18 -21.44 -3.72
N ALA A 246 -6.09 -21.58 -4.49
CA ALA A 246 -4.74 -21.73 -3.95
C ALA A 246 -4.28 -20.50 -3.15
N GLY A 247 -4.59 -19.29 -3.62
CA GLY A 247 -4.30 -18.05 -2.88
C GLY A 247 -5.03 -17.97 -1.54
N ALA A 248 -6.32 -18.32 -1.53
CA ALA A 248 -7.12 -18.36 -0.31
C ALA A 248 -6.61 -19.39 0.71
N GLN A 249 -6.30 -20.60 0.24
CA GLN A 249 -5.74 -21.67 1.09
C GLN A 249 -4.35 -21.30 1.62
N TRP A 250 -3.49 -20.72 0.78
CA TRP A 250 -2.18 -20.25 1.19
C TRP A 250 -2.28 -19.22 2.31
N LEU A 251 -3.14 -18.21 2.15
CA LEU A 251 -3.31 -17.21 3.20
C LEU A 251 -3.79 -17.85 4.49
N PHE A 252 -4.77 -18.74 4.43
CA PHE A 252 -5.28 -19.40 5.64
C PHE A 252 -4.18 -20.18 6.37
N ALA A 253 -3.32 -20.90 5.63
CA ALA A 253 -2.17 -21.58 6.22
C ALA A 253 -1.16 -20.59 6.83
N ALA A 254 -0.85 -19.51 6.12
CA ALA A 254 0.08 -18.49 6.60
C ALA A 254 -0.43 -17.75 7.85
N LEU A 255 -1.74 -17.51 7.95
CA LEU A 255 -2.40 -16.94 9.13
C LEU A 255 -2.31 -17.87 10.34
N LYS A 256 -2.44 -19.20 10.15
CA LYS A 256 -2.23 -20.17 11.23
C LYS A 256 -0.81 -20.09 11.78
N THR A 257 0.19 -20.09 10.90
CA THR A 257 1.60 -19.96 11.29
C THR A 257 1.88 -18.64 11.99
N PHE A 258 1.35 -17.52 11.48
CA PHE A 258 1.49 -16.22 12.15
C PHE A 258 0.84 -16.23 13.54
N ASN A 259 -0.37 -16.76 13.64
CA ASN A 259 -1.10 -16.88 14.89
C ASN A 259 -0.35 -17.71 15.94
N GLU A 260 0.20 -18.86 15.56
CA GLU A 260 0.97 -19.72 16.46
C GLU A 260 2.17 -18.97 17.05
N ARG A 261 2.91 -18.23 16.21
CA ARG A 261 4.05 -17.39 16.64
C ARG A 261 3.58 -16.27 17.56
N LEU A 262 2.56 -15.51 17.17
CA LEU A 262 2.02 -14.42 17.98
C LEU A 262 1.53 -14.92 19.35
N LEU A 263 0.78 -16.03 19.37
CA LEU A 263 0.28 -16.64 20.60
C LEU A 263 1.43 -17.11 21.49
N ALA A 264 2.51 -17.67 20.93
CA ALA A 264 3.70 -18.04 21.70
C ALA A 264 4.36 -16.82 22.37
N HIS A 265 4.46 -15.69 21.67
CA HIS A 265 4.96 -14.44 22.25
C HIS A 265 4.04 -13.90 23.35
N CYS A 266 2.71 -13.96 23.15
CA CYS A 266 1.74 -13.56 24.17
C CYS A 266 1.81 -14.47 25.41
N ARG A 267 1.91 -15.80 25.23
CA ARG A 267 2.09 -16.76 26.34
C ARG A 267 3.36 -16.49 27.13
N ALA A 268 4.45 -16.15 26.44
CA ALA A 268 5.69 -15.77 27.10
C ALA A 268 5.56 -14.47 27.92
N ALA A 269 4.70 -13.53 27.50
CA ALA A 269 4.45 -12.29 28.23
C ALA A 269 3.54 -12.48 29.46
N VAL A 270 2.76 -13.55 29.52
CA VAL A 270 1.91 -13.87 30.68
C VAL A 270 2.68 -14.59 31.80
N SER A 271 3.81 -15.24 31.50
CA SER A 271 4.60 -16.02 32.47
C SER A 271 5.64 -15.15 33.21
N PRO A 272 5.51 -14.93 34.54
CA PRO A 272 6.49 -14.16 35.31
C PRO A 272 7.90 -14.74 35.23
N GLU A 273 8.03 -16.07 35.23
CA GLU A 273 9.31 -16.77 35.10
C GLU A 273 9.98 -16.50 33.75
N ARG A 274 9.23 -16.58 32.64
CA ARG A 274 9.77 -16.28 31.30
C ARG A 274 10.12 -14.80 31.14
N LEU A 275 9.31 -13.89 31.68
CA LEU A 275 9.63 -12.46 31.70
C LEU A 275 10.93 -12.20 32.47
N MET A 276 11.08 -12.82 33.66
CA MET A 276 12.30 -12.72 34.46
C MET A 276 13.51 -13.31 33.71
N GLY A 277 13.35 -14.46 33.05
CA GLY A 277 14.40 -15.08 32.25
C GLY A 277 14.88 -14.20 31.10
N LYS A 278 13.96 -13.60 30.34
CA LYS A 278 14.29 -12.64 29.27
C LYS A 278 14.99 -11.40 29.82
N MET A 279 14.51 -10.84 30.93
CA MET A 279 15.13 -9.70 31.58
C MET A 279 16.56 -10.03 32.02
N ILE A 280 16.77 -11.19 32.64
CA ILE A 280 18.10 -11.69 33.02
C ILE A 280 18.99 -11.82 31.78
N GLN A 281 18.55 -12.51 30.73
CA GLN A 281 19.31 -12.64 29.47
C GLN A 281 19.78 -11.28 28.93
N ARG A 282 18.87 -10.29 28.87
CA ARG A 282 19.18 -8.92 28.41
C ARG A 282 20.25 -8.25 29.26
N MET A 283 20.18 -8.41 30.58
CA MET A 283 21.09 -7.77 31.53
C MET A 283 22.39 -8.55 31.75
N ALA A 284 22.44 -9.82 31.37
CA ALA A 284 23.46 -10.75 31.83
C ALA A 284 24.87 -10.40 31.35
N ARG A 285 25.01 -9.94 30.10
CA ARG A 285 26.31 -9.51 29.55
C ARG A 285 26.91 -8.36 30.35
N ALA A 286 26.10 -7.34 30.66
CA ALA A 286 26.55 -6.18 31.43
C ALA A 286 26.82 -6.58 32.90
N GLY A 287 25.91 -7.34 33.52
CA GLY A 287 26.07 -7.80 34.89
C GLY A 287 27.30 -8.69 35.11
N ALA A 288 27.65 -9.53 34.13
CA ALA A 288 28.78 -10.44 34.23
C ALA A 288 30.14 -9.74 34.39
N VAL A 289 30.25 -8.46 34.01
CA VAL A 289 31.48 -7.67 34.16
C VAL A 289 31.77 -7.36 35.63
N TYR A 290 30.72 -7.11 36.43
CA TYR A 290 30.84 -6.54 37.78
C TYR A 290 30.75 -7.58 38.90
N HIS A 291 30.33 -8.82 38.62
CA HIS A 291 30.04 -9.82 39.66
C HIS A 291 31.06 -10.97 39.73
N GLN A 292 32.35 -10.66 39.60
CA GLN A 292 33.44 -11.65 39.58
C GLN A 292 33.69 -12.27 40.96
N ASP A 293 33.59 -11.47 42.03
CA ASP A 293 33.93 -11.88 43.39
C ASP A 293 32.73 -12.39 44.21
N TYR A 294 31.50 -12.10 43.76
CA TYR A 294 30.29 -12.54 44.45
C TYR A 294 29.96 -13.99 44.07
N LYS A 295 30.05 -14.91 45.03
CA LYS A 295 29.87 -16.35 44.79
C LYS A 295 28.51 -16.86 45.24
N MET A 296 27.92 -17.72 44.42
CA MET A 296 26.67 -18.44 44.66
C MET A 296 26.88 -19.91 44.31
N GLU A 297 26.62 -20.82 45.25
CA GLU A 297 26.86 -22.27 45.09
C GLU A 297 28.29 -22.60 44.62
N GLY A 298 29.28 -21.89 45.18
CA GLY A 298 30.71 -22.11 44.88
C GLY A 298 31.20 -21.51 43.56
N ARG A 299 30.31 -20.93 42.74
CA ARG A 299 30.61 -20.32 41.43
C ARG A 299 30.40 -18.82 41.47
N SER A 300 31.13 -18.03 40.67
CA SER A 300 30.88 -16.58 40.63
C SER A 300 29.57 -16.26 39.91
N LEU A 301 28.85 -15.24 40.38
CA LEU A 301 27.64 -14.76 39.73
C LEU A 301 27.93 -14.28 38.29
N ALA A 302 29.13 -13.77 38.01
CA ALA A 302 29.57 -13.50 36.64
C ALA A 302 29.56 -14.73 35.73
N GLN A 303 29.93 -15.91 36.25
CA GLN A 303 29.85 -17.15 35.46
C GLN A 303 28.40 -17.54 35.20
N TRP A 304 27.55 -17.51 36.22
CA TRP A 304 26.12 -17.77 36.06
C TRP A 304 25.47 -16.83 35.03
N LEU A 305 25.80 -15.53 35.06
CA LEU A 305 25.29 -14.56 34.08
C LEU A 305 25.83 -14.81 32.66
N ARG A 306 27.08 -15.28 32.50
CA ARG A 306 27.57 -15.66 31.16
C ARG A 306 26.78 -16.81 30.55
N GLU A 307 26.46 -17.82 31.35
CA GLU A 307 25.65 -18.97 30.92
C GLU A 307 24.19 -18.58 30.70
N ALA A 308 23.67 -17.68 31.54
CA ALA A 308 22.31 -17.15 31.43
C ALA A 308 22.05 -16.35 30.15
N GLN A 309 23.07 -15.92 29.41
CA GLN A 309 22.89 -15.35 28.06
C GLN A 309 22.32 -16.37 27.08
N VAL A 310 22.59 -17.66 27.29
CA VAL A 310 22.08 -18.76 26.47
C VAL A 310 20.86 -19.38 27.13
N ASP A 311 20.98 -19.80 28.39
CA ASP A 311 19.90 -20.43 29.16
C ASP A 311 19.80 -19.81 30.57
N PRO A 312 18.78 -18.96 30.82
CA PRO A 312 18.63 -18.30 32.11
C PRO A 312 18.03 -19.21 33.19
N VAL A 313 17.43 -20.35 32.82
CA VAL A 313 16.66 -21.19 33.76
C VAL A 313 17.50 -21.67 34.95
N PRO A 314 18.72 -22.21 34.77
CA PRO A 314 19.56 -22.62 35.91
C PRO A 314 19.87 -21.48 36.88
N LEU A 315 20.08 -20.25 36.37
CA LEU A 315 20.31 -19.08 37.20
C LEU A 315 19.05 -18.69 37.98
N LEU A 316 17.87 -18.71 37.36
CA LEU A 316 16.61 -18.43 38.05
C LEU A 316 16.32 -19.45 39.16
N GLU A 317 16.54 -20.74 38.89
CA GLU A 317 16.37 -21.79 39.88
C GLU A 317 17.35 -21.67 41.05
N MET A 318 18.58 -21.22 40.80
CA MET A 318 19.56 -20.95 41.86
C MET A 318 19.13 -19.72 42.67
N LEU A 319 18.72 -18.63 42.00
CA LEU A 319 18.27 -17.40 42.65
C LEU A 319 17.05 -17.65 43.54
N SER A 320 16.06 -18.42 43.09
CA SER A 320 14.84 -18.71 43.84
C SER A 320 15.09 -19.45 45.16
N ARG A 321 16.20 -20.19 45.25
CA ARG A 321 16.65 -20.90 46.46
C ARG A 321 17.67 -20.12 47.30
N SER A 322 18.08 -18.94 46.83
CA SER A 322 19.13 -18.15 47.45
C SER A 322 18.64 -17.27 48.60
N ARG A 323 19.56 -16.80 49.44
CA ARG A 323 19.26 -15.84 50.52
C ARG A 323 18.78 -14.48 50.02
N LEU A 324 18.93 -14.19 48.72
CA LEU A 324 18.51 -12.92 48.13
C LEU A 324 16.99 -12.83 47.94
N ILE A 325 16.31 -13.98 47.95
CA ILE A 325 14.90 -14.12 47.63
C ILE A 325 14.17 -14.79 48.79
N VAL A 326 13.04 -14.20 49.18
CA VAL A 326 12.04 -14.81 50.05
C VAL A 326 10.89 -15.25 49.13
N PRO A 327 10.78 -16.54 48.80
CA PRO A 327 9.73 -17.03 47.90
C PRO A 327 8.34 -16.58 48.35
N GLY A 328 7.57 -15.99 47.43
CA GLY A 328 6.24 -15.48 47.72
C GLY A 328 6.18 -14.11 48.40
N ASN A 329 7.32 -13.45 48.62
CA ASN A 329 7.35 -12.14 49.26
C ASN A 329 8.48 -11.26 48.72
N ALA A 330 8.18 -10.53 47.65
CA ALA A 330 9.11 -9.61 47.02
C ALA A 330 9.56 -8.51 47.97
N GLU A 331 8.68 -7.95 48.80
CA GLU A 331 9.00 -6.87 49.74
C GLU A 331 10.01 -7.29 50.81
N LYS A 332 10.02 -8.57 51.21
CA LYS A 332 11.00 -9.12 52.17
C LYS A 332 12.28 -9.61 51.50
N SER A 333 12.33 -9.71 50.18
CA SER A 333 13.50 -10.18 49.44
C SER A 333 14.62 -9.13 49.41
N LEU A 334 15.84 -9.51 49.82
CA LEU A 334 17.01 -8.61 49.84
C LEU A 334 17.31 -7.99 48.47
N LEU A 335 17.03 -8.72 47.38
CA LEU A 335 17.17 -8.19 46.03
C LEU A 335 16.34 -6.91 45.83
N VAL A 336 15.09 -6.90 46.29
CA VAL A 336 14.13 -5.79 46.07
C VAL A 336 14.26 -4.71 47.14
N ASN A 337 14.35 -5.08 48.42
CA ASN A 337 14.29 -4.11 49.52
C ASN A 337 15.64 -3.51 49.91
N THR A 338 16.75 -4.08 49.45
CA THR A 338 18.09 -3.65 49.85
C THR A 338 18.97 -3.35 48.65
N LEU A 339 19.16 -4.31 47.74
CA LEU A 339 20.16 -4.19 46.67
C LEU A 339 19.78 -3.13 45.63
N VAL A 340 18.53 -3.09 45.19
CA VAL A 340 18.04 -2.18 44.13
C VAL A 340 17.36 -0.91 44.67
N ALA A 341 17.22 -0.78 46.00
CA ALA A 341 16.65 0.39 46.66
C ALA A 341 17.52 1.66 46.46
N PRO A 342 17.01 2.88 46.77
CA PRO A 342 17.74 4.15 46.54
C PRO A 342 19.17 4.23 47.10
N ASN A 343 19.42 3.56 48.23
CA ASN A 343 20.75 3.50 48.86
C ASN A 343 21.50 2.18 48.58
N GLY A 344 20.96 1.35 47.70
CA GLY A 344 21.45 0.02 47.37
C GLY A 344 22.57 0.04 46.33
N ARG A 345 23.42 -1.00 46.35
CA ARG A 345 24.57 -1.14 45.43
C ARG A 345 24.18 -1.35 43.96
N MET A 346 22.92 -1.71 43.70
CA MET A 346 22.35 -1.92 42.37
C MET A 346 21.25 -0.91 42.04
N PHE A 347 21.25 0.26 42.71
CA PHE A 347 20.30 1.33 42.44
C PHE A 347 20.34 1.75 40.97
N ARG A 348 19.16 1.89 40.34
CA ARG A 348 18.95 2.24 38.92
C ARG A 348 19.49 1.27 37.88
N ILE A 349 19.94 0.07 38.27
CA ILE A 349 20.30 -0.96 37.30
C ILE A 349 19.06 -1.51 36.58
N PHE A 350 17.93 -1.57 37.26
CA PHE A 350 16.64 -2.03 36.73
C PHE A 350 15.70 -0.83 36.56
N SER A 351 14.93 -0.82 35.46
CA SER A 351 13.82 0.12 35.29
C SER A 351 12.64 -0.24 36.20
N GLU A 352 11.65 0.65 36.35
CA GLU A 352 10.43 0.31 37.11
C GLU A 352 9.66 -0.89 36.50
N ALA A 353 9.69 -1.03 35.17
CA ALA A 353 9.11 -2.18 34.49
C ALA A 353 9.86 -3.48 34.85
N ASP A 354 11.19 -3.44 34.90
CA ASP A 354 12.02 -4.58 35.31
C ASP A 354 11.79 -4.95 36.78
N LEU A 355 11.66 -3.95 37.66
CA LEU A 355 11.35 -4.17 39.07
C LEU A 355 9.97 -4.80 39.26
N SER A 356 8.98 -4.42 38.44
CA SER A 356 7.66 -5.08 38.41
C SER A 356 7.79 -6.56 38.05
N VAL A 357 8.55 -6.90 37.00
CA VAL A 357 8.83 -8.29 36.60
C VAL A 357 9.49 -9.08 37.73
N ILE A 358 10.51 -8.50 38.38
CA ILE A 358 11.21 -9.13 39.52
C ILE A 358 10.24 -9.42 40.66
N ARG A 359 9.41 -8.44 41.04
CA ARG A 359 8.45 -8.59 42.15
C ARG A 359 7.45 -9.70 41.86
N LYS A 360 6.81 -9.65 40.69
CA LYS A 360 5.82 -10.65 40.24
C LYS A 360 6.42 -12.06 40.18
N TRP A 361 7.65 -12.19 39.68
CA TRP A 361 8.33 -13.49 39.68
C TRP A 361 8.56 -14.02 41.09
N ILE A 362 9.06 -13.19 42.02
CA ILE A 362 9.29 -13.59 43.41
C ILE A 362 7.98 -13.98 44.10
N ASP A 363 6.94 -13.16 43.96
CA ASP A 363 5.62 -13.39 44.57
C ASP A 363 4.96 -14.66 44.00
N GLY A 364 5.27 -15.03 42.75
CA GLY A 364 4.84 -16.27 42.13
C GLY A 364 5.51 -17.54 42.67
N LEU A 365 6.61 -17.45 43.44
CA LEU A 365 7.35 -18.62 43.92
C LEU A 365 6.66 -19.40 45.06
N SER A 366 5.58 -18.87 45.67
CA SER A 366 4.86 -19.52 46.77
C SER A 366 3.72 -20.47 46.34
N GLY A 367 3.41 -20.57 45.04
CA GLY A 367 2.48 -21.57 44.49
C GLY A 367 3.18 -22.89 44.13
N PRO A 368 2.44 -23.98 43.84
CA PRO A 368 3.05 -25.16 43.21
C PRO A 368 3.78 -24.70 41.94
N ILE A 369 5.06 -25.09 41.79
CA ILE A 369 5.83 -24.83 40.57
C ILE A 369 5.10 -25.54 39.42
N GLN A 370 4.23 -24.82 38.71
CA GLN A 370 3.85 -25.23 37.38
C GLN A 370 5.12 -25.10 36.57
N ARG A 371 5.80 -26.23 36.31
CA ARG A 371 6.79 -26.30 35.24
C ARG A 371 6.06 -25.82 33.99
N ALA A 372 6.25 -24.56 33.62
CA ALA A 372 5.86 -24.10 32.32
C ALA A 372 6.62 -25.01 31.35
N GLU A 373 5.90 -25.80 30.54
CA GLU A 373 6.53 -26.60 29.50
C GLU A 373 7.51 -25.67 28.76
N ALA A 374 8.77 -26.08 28.70
CA ALA A 374 9.77 -25.39 27.91
C ALA A 374 9.32 -25.52 26.45
N ALA A 375 8.55 -24.56 25.98
CA ALA A 375 8.42 -24.34 24.55
C ALA A 375 9.81 -23.90 24.12
N GLU A 376 10.56 -24.82 23.51
CA GLU A 376 11.84 -24.53 22.89
C GLU A 376 11.71 -23.24 22.08
N ALA A 377 12.63 -22.30 22.30
CA ALA A 377 12.78 -21.20 21.38
C ALA A 377 12.97 -21.83 19.99
N PRO A 378 12.13 -21.49 18.98
CA PRO A 378 12.20 -22.14 17.70
C PRO A 378 13.63 -21.96 17.16
N ALA A 379 14.28 -23.07 16.82
CA ALA A 379 15.57 -23.02 16.13
C ALA A 379 15.44 -22.13 14.88
N PRO A 380 16.47 -21.33 14.53
CA PRO A 380 16.40 -20.45 13.37
C PRO A 380 16.00 -21.27 12.13
N THR A 381 14.83 -20.97 11.59
CA THR A 381 14.16 -21.77 10.57
C THR A 381 14.98 -21.79 9.26
N PRO A 382 15.08 -22.93 8.55
CA PRO A 382 15.75 -23.03 7.24
C PRO A 382 15.26 -22.04 6.17
N CYS A 383 14.05 -21.48 6.33
CA CYS A 383 13.44 -20.47 5.45
C CYS A 383 14.31 -19.21 5.27
N ASN A 384 15.14 -18.88 6.26
CA ASN A 384 16.10 -17.78 6.22
C ASN A 384 17.11 -17.88 5.07
N ALA A 385 17.53 -19.09 4.69
CA ALA A 385 18.47 -19.28 3.57
C ALA A 385 17.84 -18.89 2.22
N VAL A 386 16.56 -19.21 2.03
CA VAL A 386 15.82 -18.89 0.79
C VAL A 386 15.64 -17.38 0.65
N VAL A 387 15.31 -16.66 1.73
CA VAL A 387 15.20 -15.19 1.71
C VAL A 387 16.53 -14.54 1.35
N ARG A 388 17.65 -15.00 1.92
CA ARG A 388 18.99 -14.52 1.54
C ARG A 388 19.29 -14.76 0.07
N GLN A 389 18.92 -15.94 -0.44
CA GLN A 389 19.11 -16.28 -1.84
C GLN A 389 18.32 -15.33 -2.73
N VAL A 390 17.02 -15.13 -2.47
CA VAL A 390 16.17 -14.22 -3.26
C VAL A 390 16.68 -12.78 -3.23
N LEU A 391 17.12 -12.29 -2.05
CA LEU A 391 17.70 -10.95 -1.93
C LEU A 391 19.02 -10.77 -2.69
N GLY A 392 19.73 -11.86 -2.99
CA GLY A 392 21.01 -11.86 -3.73
C GLY A 392 20.91 -12.31 -5.18
N GLU A 393 19.73 -12.78 -5.62
CA GLU A 393 19.52 -13.29 -6.98
C GLU A 393 19.39 -12.15 -7.99
N SER A 394 19.97 -12.33 -9.18
CA SER A 394 19.68 -11.43 -10.31
C SER A 394 18.25 -11.65 -10.80
N ILE A 395 17.51 -10.58 -11.02
CA ILE A 395 16.15 -10.63 -11.57
C ILE A 395 16.21 -11.18 -12.99
N ALA A 396 15.64 -12.36 -13.25
CA ALA A 396 15.63 -12.95 -14.59
C ALA A 396 14.68 -12.20 -15.55
N GLU A 397 13.52 -11.77 -15.03
CA GLU A 397 12.53 -10.97 -15.75
C GLU A 397 13.00 -9.51 -15.89
N GLN A 398 13.82 -9.25 -16.91
CA GLN A 398 14.34 -7.91 -17.16
C GLN A 398 13.29 -6.99 -17.77
N GLY A 399 12.21 -7.51 -18.35
CA GLY A 399 11.26 -6.72 -19.14
C GLY A 399 11.86 -6.27 -20.47
N GLN A 400 11.21 -5.29 -21.11
CA GLN A 400 11.56 -4.87 -22.46
C GLN A 400 11.79 -3.36 -22.56
N TRP A 401 12.60 -2.98 -23.55
CA TRP A 401 12.73 -1.58 -23.97
C TRP A 401 11.84 -1.40 -25.21
N PRO A 402 10.69 -0.70 -25.10
CA PRO A 402 9.77 -0.52 -26.22
C PRO A 402 10.42 0.17 -27.42
N LYS A 403 10.01 -0.22 -28.63
CA LYS A 403 10.54 0.26 -29.91
C LYS A 403 9.67 1.35 -30.54
N SER A 404 8.39 1.42 -30.17
CA SER A 404 7.41 2.42 -30.63
C SER A 404 6.58 2.97 -29.46
N LEU A 405 5.82 4.05 -29.69
CA LEU A 405 4.92 4.58 -28.66
C LEU A 405 3.76 3.62 -28.41
N ARG A 406 3.29 2.90 -29.44
CA ARG A 406 2.26 1.87 -29.31
C ARG A 406 2.71 0.69 -28.45
N GLU A 407 3.93 0.21 -28.67
CA GLU A 407 4.50 -0.86 -27.85
C GLU A 407 4.72 -0.38 -26.41
N ALA A 408 5.18 0.87 -26.23
CA ALA A 408 5.33 1.45 -24.90
C ALA A 408 3.98 1.55 -24.18
N TYR A 409 2.95 2.05 -24.89
CA TYR A 409 1.60 2.17 -24.36
C TYR A 409 1.08 0.81 -23.88
N PHE A 410 1.13 -0.22 -24.73
CA PHE A 410 0.68 -1.57 -24.39
C PHE A 410 1.42 -2.16 -23.16
N VAL A 411 2.75 -2.05 -23.12
CA VAL A 411 3.58 -2.66 -22.06
C VAL A 411 3.42 -1.98 -20.71
N LEU A 412 3.03 -0.71 -20.69
CA LEU A 412 2.91 0.07 -19.47
C LEU A 412 1.50 0.02 -18.85
N GLN A 413 0.56 -0.73 -19.44
CA GLN A 413 -0.84 -0.81 -18.96
C GLN A 413 -1.03 -1.52 -17.61
N GLY A 414 -0.12 -2.44 -17.22
CA GLY A 414 -0.18 -3.15 -15.94
C GLY A 414 0.34 -2.31 -14.78
N ARG A 415 0.61 -2.90 -13.60
CA ARG A 415 1.30 -2.22 -12.47
C ARG A 415 2.79 -2.49 -12.40
N ALA A 416 3.20 -3.74 -12.60
CA ALA A 416 4.60 -4.14 -12.52
C ALA A 416 5.50 -3.39 -13.51
N LEU A 417 6.74 -3.15 -13.12
CA LEU A 417 7.71 -2.41 -13.91
C LEU A 417 9.09 -3.07 -13.79
N ALA A 418 9.33 -4.07 -14.64
CA ALA A 418 10.59 -4.82 -14.68
C ALA A 418 11.79 -3.89 -15.02
N PRO A 419 13.03 -4.23 -14.60
CA PRO A 419 14.16 -3.29 -14.58
C PRO A 419 14.47 -2.57 -15.91
N ARG A 420 14.42 -3.27 -17.05
CA ARG A 420 14.65 -2.67 -18.38
C ARG A 420 13.51 -1.76 -18.80
N THR A 421 12.27 -2.13 -18.49
CA THR A 421 11.08 -1.29 -18.72
C THR A 421 11.10 -0.06 -17.78
N GLN A 422 11.57 -0.23 -16.54
CA GLN A 422 11.77 0.86 -15.58
C GLN A 422 12.79 1.87 -16.09
N ALA A 423 13.93 1.39 -16.60
CA ALA A 423 14.95 2.24 -17.20
C ALA A 423 14.40 3.02 -18.41
N PHE A 424 13.55 2.40 -19.24
CA PHE A 424 12.84 3.11 -20.31
C PHE A 424 11.93 4.21 -19.75
N ALA A 425 11.10 3.88 -18.74
CA ALA A 425 10.16 4.82 -18.16
C ALA A 425 10.87 6.04 -17.54
N GLN A 426 11.94 5.81 -16.79
CA GLN A 426 12.77 6.87 -16.22
C GLN A 426 13.39 7.75 -17.32
N ALA A 427 13.93 7.15 -18.38
CA ALA A 427 14.51 7.89 -19.49
C ALA A 427 13.47 8.72 -20.25
N TYR A 428 12.27 8.16 -20.47
CA TYR A 428 11.17 8.83 -21.17
C TYR A 428 10.67 10.05 -20.38
N VAL A 429 10.41 9.88 -19.08
CA VAL A 429 10.00 10.95 -18.17
C VAL A 429 11.07 12.03 -18.05
N THR A 430 12.33 11.64 -17.85
CA THR A 430 13.45 12.60 -17.71
C THR A 430 13.57 13.48 -18.95
N ARG A 431 13.53 12.88 -20.16
CA ARG A 431 13.61 13.63 -21.42
C ARG A 431 12.41 14.57 -21.62
N TRP A 432 11.21 14.14 -21.20
CA TRP A 432 10.02 14.99 -21.24
C TRP A 432 10.17 16.21 -20.31
N LEU A 433 10.62 15.99 -19.08
CA LEU A 433 10.82 17.03 -18.08
C LEU A 433 11.96 17.99 -18.45
N GLU A 434 13.00 17.52 -19.14
CA GLU A 434 14.04 18.39 -19.71
C GLU A 434 13.49 19.38 -20.73
N GLN A 435 12.56 18.95 -21.58
CA GLN A 435 11.88 19.85 -22.51
C GLN A 435 11.03 20.87 -21.75
N SER A 436 10.31 20.42 -20.72
CA SER A 436 9.45 21.25 -19.86
C SER A 436 10.26 22.31 -19.10
N ARG A 437 11.47 21.96 -18.61
CA ARG A 437 12.40 22.91 -17.98
C ARG A 437 12.81 24.04 -18.92
N ARG A 438 12.98 23.75 -20.21
CA ARG A 438 13.35 24.76 -21.20
C ARG A 438 12.19 25.70 -21.51
N SER A 439 10.95 25.19 -21.53
CA SER A 439 9.77 26.00 -21.82
C SER A 439 9.33 26.89 -20.64
N LEU A 440 9.70 26.56 -19.40
CA LEU A 440 9.43 27.40 -18.21
C LEU A 440 9.86 28.88 -18.38
N GLN A 441 10.89 29.16 -19.17
CA GLN A 441 11.40 30.53 -19.37
C GLN A 441 10.59 31.32 -20.41
N SER A 442 9.80 30.66 -21.25
CA SER A 442 9.09 31.24 -22.39
C SER A 442 7.58 31.05 -22.36
N SER A 443 7.08 30.23 -21.43
CA SER A 443 5.67 29.86 -21.29
C SER A 443 4.92 30.87 -20.43
N GLU A 444 3.68 31.21 -20.83
CA GLU A 444 2.75 31.97 -20.00
C GLU A 444 2.03 31.09 -18.94
N ARG A 445 2.23 29.76 -19.03
CA ARG A 445 1.67 28.74 -18.13
C ARG A 445 2.59 28.53 -16.93
N THR A 446 2.77 29.56 -16.10
CA THR A 446 3.68 29.50 -14.95
C THR A 446 2.97 29.43 -13.61
N LEU A 447 3.47 28.53 -12.75
CA LEU A 447 3.25 28.61 -11.30
C LEU A 447 4.10 29.76 -10.70
N PRO A 448 3.72 30.26 -9.51
CA PRO A 448 4.49 31.27 -8.77
C PRO A 448 6.00 30.95 -8.70
N GLU A 449 6.84 31.98 -8.76
CA GLU A 449 8.29 31.81 -8.78
C GLU A 449 8.81 31.13 -7.50
N ALA A 450 8.25 31.49 -6.35
CA ALA A 450 8.54 30.90 -5.06
C ALA A 450 7.28 30.36 -4.41
N TRP A 451 7.41 29.21 -3.74
CA TRP A 451 6.36 28.69 -2.88
C TRP A 451 6.25 29.54 -1.61
N ASN A 452 5.04 30.02 -1.33
CA ASN A 452 4.68 30.71 -0.10
C ASN A 452 3.28 30.25 0.32
N VAL A 453 3.06 30.14 1.62
CA VAL A 453 1.78 29.67 2.18
C VAL A 453 0.64 30.58 1.70
N GLY A 454 -0.41 29.97 1.13
CA GLY A 454 -1.61 30.65 0.66
C GLY A 454 -1.52 31.24 -0.75
N VAL A 455 -0.32 31.42 -1.31
CA VAL A 455 -0.15 32.04 -2.64
C VAL A 455 -0.69 31.15 -3.75
N LEU A 456 -0.54 29.83 -3.65
CA LEU A 456 -0.99 28.91 -4.69
C LEU A 456 -2.53 28.84 -4.81
N ARG A 457 -3.24 29.02 -3.70
CA ARG A 457 -4.71 29.07 -3.69
C ARG A 457 -5.24 30.32 -4.40
N GLU A 458 -4.69 31.49 -4.09
CA GLU A 458 -5.05 32.75 -4.78
C GLU A 458 -4.72 32.66 -6.27
N TRP A 459 -3.53 32.15 -6.61
CA TRP A 459 -3.15 31.93 -8.01
C TRP A 459 -4.13 31.00 -8.75
N LEU A 460 -4.67 29.97 -8.08
CA LEU A 460 -5.64 29.05 -8.68
C LEU A 460 -6.95 29.79 -9.04
N LEU A 461 -7.44 30.64 -8.14
CA LEU A 461 -8.63 31.46 -8.36
C LEU A 461 -8.42 32.45 -9.52
N ASP A 462 -7.27 33.15 -9.54
CA ASP A 462 -6.92 34.06 -10.63
C ASP A 462 -6.88 33.37 -12.00
N LYS A 463 -6.38 32.12 -12.04
CA LYS A 463 -6.37 31.31 -13.26
C LYS A 463 -7.76 30.87 -13.68
N HIS A 464 -8.59 30.45 -12.73
CA HIS A 464 -9.99 30.11 -12.98
C HIS A 464 -10.76 31.29 -13.58
N ASP A 465 -10.63 32.48 -12.98
CA ASP A 465 -11.33 33.69 -13.43
C ASP A 465 -10.88 34.09 -14.84
N ARG A 466 -9.58 33.94 -15.13
CA ARG A 466 -9.05 34.14 -16.49
C ARG A 466 -9.64 33.17 -17.50
N HIS A 467 -9.72 31.88 -17.20
CA HIS A 467 -10.36 30.92 -18.11
C HIS A 467 -11.84 31.25 -18.34
N GLY A 468 -12.53 31.75 -17.32
CA GLY A 468 -13.90 32.25 -17.43
C GLY A 468 -14.02 33.42 -18.41
N GLN A 469 -13.13 34.42 -18.29
CA GLN A 469 -13.06 35.57 -19.20
C GLN A 469 -12.73 35.13 -20.64
N GLU A 470 -11.73 34.27 -20.83
CA GLU A 470 -11.35 33.74 -22.15
C GLU A 470 -12.52 33.02 -22.84
N PHE A 471 -13.34 32.30 -22.07
CA PHE A 471 -14.54 31.66 -22.61
C PHE A 471 -15.60 32.69 -23.02
N GLU A 472 -15.83 33.73 -22.23
CA GLU A 472 -16.79 34.79 -22.55
C GLU A 472 -16.38 35.60 -23.78
N GLU A 473 -15.07 35.78 -23.98
CA GLU A 473 -14.48 36.45 -25.14
C GLU A 473 -14.43 35.54 -26.39
N SER A 474 -14.61 34.22 -26.22
CA SER A 474 -14.54 33.26 -27.33
C SER A 474 -15.72 33.41 -28.29
N ASP A 475 -15.45 33.34 -29.61
CA ASP A 475 -16.50 33.42 -30.62
C ASP A 475 -17.48 32.24 -30.50
N PRO A 476 -18.77 32.48 -30.18
CA PRO A 476 -19.76 31.42 -30.08
C PRO A 476 -20.12 30.80 -31.44
N ALA A 477 -19.83 31.47 -32.56
CA ALA A 477 -20.10 30.98 -33.91
C ALA A 477 -18.97 30.12 -34.49
N ALA A 478 -17.78 30.15 -33.89
CA ALA A 478 -16.64 29.32 -34.31
C ALA A 478 -16.82 27.85 -33.87
N MET A 479 -17.62 27.10 -34.63
CA MET A 479 -17.88 25.67 -34.39
C MET A 479 -16.95 24.80 -35.26
N PRO A 480 -16.26 23.80 -34.69
CA PRO A 480 -15.54 22.80 -35.48
C PRO A 480 -16.53 21.91 -36.23
N LEU A 481 -16.10 21.32 -37.34
CA LEU A 481 -16.92 20.40 -38.13
C LEU A 481 -17.22 19.11 -37.35
N ARG A 482 -18.34 18.45 -37.66
CA ARG A 482 -18.73 17.17 -37.04
C ARG A 482 -17.63 16.12 -37.17
N GLU A 483 -17.04 16.00 -38.36
CA GLU A 483 -15.98 15.03 -38.67
C GLU A 483 -14.71 15.32 -37.89
N GLU A 484 -14.39 16.61 -37.68
CA GLU A 484 -13.27 17.01 -36.82
C GLU A 484 -13.52 16.47 -35.42
N ILE A 485 -14.66 16.78 -34.78
CA ILE A 485 -15.00 16.32 -33.42
C ILE A 485 -14.89 14.79 -33.28
N VAL A 486 -15.39 14.04 -34.26
CA VAL A 486 -15.27 12.58 -34.25
C VAL A 486 -13.81 12.16 -34.31
N ASP A 487 -12.99 12.79 -35.16
CA ASP A 487 -11.55 12.53 -35.24
C ASP A 487 -10.81 12.91 -33.94
N SER A 488 -11.06 14.07 -33.29
CA SER A 488 -10.39 14.35 -32.00
C SER A 488 -10.76 13.33 -30.96
N THR A 489 -12.04 12.97 -30.87
CA THR A 489 -12.52 12.05 -29.85
C THR A 489 -11.84 10.69 -30.05
N LEU A 490 -11.68 10.25 -31.29
CA LEU A 490 -10.89 9.07 -31.60
C LEU A 490 -9.41 9.24 -31.18
N GLN A 491 -8.76 10.33 -31.58
CA GLN A 491 -7.33 10.53 -31.28
C GLN A 491 -7.03 10.77 -29.80
N LEU A 492 -8.00 11.24 -29.01
CA LEU A 492 -7.88 11.41 -27.56
C LEU A 492 -8.19 10.12 -26.79
N ALA A 493 -8.70 9.07 -27.45
CA ALA A 493 -9.03 7.82 -26.78
C ALA A 493 -7.85 7.18 -26.01
N PRO A 494 -6.60 7.14 -26.54
CA PRO A 494 -5.47 6.59 -25.78
C PRO A 494 -5.13 7.37 -24.51
N LEU A 495 -5.55 8.63 -24.40
CA LEU A 495 -5.34 9.45 -23.21
C LEU A 495 -6.51 9.30 -22.24
N THR A 496 -7.71 9.51 -22.76
CA THR A 496 -8.93 9.63 -21.93
C THR A 496 -9.39 8.29 -21.36
N LEU A 497 -9.08 7.18 -22.04
CA LEU A 497 -9.41 5.84 -21.51
C LEU A 497 -8.46 5.37 -20.41
N ILE A 498 -7.37 6.09 -20.16
CA ILE A 498 -6.46 5.86 -19.04
C ILE A 498 -6.46 7.05 -18.06
N ASP A 499 -7.56 7.79 -17.98
CA ASP A 499 -7.63 8.96 -17.10
C ASP A 499 -7.30 8.60 -15.64
N GLY A 500 -6.58 9.48 -14.96
CA GLY A 500 -5.98 9.20 -13.66
C GLY A 500 -4.73 8.31 -13.66
N ALA A 501 -4.26 7.77 -14.79
CA ALA A 501 -3.12 6.82 -14.82
C ALA A 501 -1.79 7.38 -14.28
N TRP A 502 -1.60 8.70 -14.21
CA TRP A 502 -0.43 9.32 -13.56
C TRP A 502 -0.49 9.22 -12.03
N LEU A 503 -1.66 8.91 -11.45
CA LEU A 503 -1.89 8.74 -10.02
C LEU A 503 -1.94 7.29 -9.57
N GLN A 504 -1.84 6.32 -10.49
CA GLN A 504 -1.92 4.89 -10.14
C GLN A 504 -0.96 4.50 -9.00
N GLY A 505 0.22 5.12 -8.89
CA GLY A 505 1.19 4.90 -7.80
C GLY A 505 0.63 5.15 -6.40
N PHE A 506 -0.38 6.01 -6.27
CA PHE A 506 -0.98 6.41 -4.99
C PHE A 506 -2.01 5.41 -4.47
N THR A 507 -2.24 4.28 -5.14
CA THR A 507 -2.95 3.14 -4.54
C THR A 507 -2.09 2.35 -3.55
N ASP A 508 -0.77 2.59 -3.49
CA ASP A 508 0.10 2.01 -2.46
C ASP A 508 -0.36 2.47 -1.07
N LEU A 509 -0.50 1.52 -0.13
CA LEU A 509 -1.08 1.75 1.20
C LEU A 509 -0.45 2.95 1.93
N THR A 510 0.88 3.09 1.82
CA THR A 510 1.64 4.11 2.54
C THR A 510 1.48 5.51 1.93
N LEU A 511 1.20 5.57 0.62
CA LEU A 511 0.98 6.81 -0.11
C LEU A 511 -0.49 7.24 -0.04
N ALA A 512 -1.41 6.29 -0.25
CA ALA A 512 -2.86 6.49 -0.35
C ALA A 512 -3.48 7.18 0.87
N SER A 513 -2.92 6.96 2.05
CA SER A 513 -3.43 7.52 3.31
C SER A 513 -2.51 8.61 3.88
N SER A 514 -1.40 8.94 3.21
CA SER A 514 -0.47 9.96 3.70
C SER A 514 -1.08 11.37 3.64
N HIS A 515 -0.52 12.31 4.40
CA HIS A 515 -0.93 13.72 4.37
C HIS A 515 -0.84 14.40 2.98
N VAL A 516 -0.08 13.82 2.05
CA VAL A 516 0.06 14.33 0.67
C VAL A 516 -0.77 13.47 -0.29
N GLY A 517 -0.56 12.15 -0.25
CA GLY A 517 -1.10 11.24 -1.24
C GLY A 517 -2.59 10.96 -1.11
N TYR A 518 -3.24 11.24 0.02
CA TYR A 518 -4.69 10.98 0.16
C TYR A 518 -5.54 11.75 -0.86
N ALA A 519 -5.17 13.00 -1.16
CA ALA A 519 -5.85 13.83 -2.15
C ALA A 519 -5.66 13.27 -3.57
N LEU A 520 -4.46 12.76 -3.87
CA LEU A 520 -4.13 12.14 -5.15
C LEU A 520 -4.85 10.79 -5.33
N PHE A 521 -4.90 9.97 -4.27
CA PHE A 521 -5.71 8.76 -4.25
C PHE A 521 -7.20 9.06 -4.45
N GLN A 522 -7.72 10.08 -3.78
CA GLN A 522 -9.12 10.47 -3.90
C GLN A 522 -9.46 10.92 -5.33
N THR A 523 -8.60 11.73 -5.95
CA THR A 523 -8.71 12.11 -7.36
C THR A 523 -8.75 10.86 -8.24
N TYR A 524 -7.76 9.96 -8.10
CA TYR A 524 -7.73 8.68 -8.82
C TYR A 524 -8.99 7.83 -8.62
N TRP A 525 -9.54 7.82 -7.41
CA TRP A 525 -10.73 7.05 -7.09
C TRP A 525 -12.00 7.64 -7.73
N ASP A 526 -12.09 8.96 -7.79
CA ASP A 526 -13.15 9.67 -8.52
C ASP A 526 -13.05 9.40 -10.02
N GLU A 527 -11.85 9.40 -10.61
CA GLU A 527 -11.64 9.07 -12.03
C GLU A 527 -12.18 7.68 -12.44
N LEU A 528 -12.13 6.73 -11.50
CA LEU A 528 -12.66 5.39 -11.71
C LEU A 528 -14.16 5.29 -11.41
N GLY A 529 -14.81 6.38 -10.98
CA GLY A 529 -16.24 6.46 -10.72
C GLY A 529 -16.64 6.18 -9.27
N ASN A 530 -15.72 6.23 -8.31
CA ASN A 530 -15.98 6.09 -6.87
C ASN A 530 -16.83 4.85 -6.54
N GLY A 531 -16.49 3.70 -7.15
CA GLY A 531 -17.17 2.41 -6.96
C GLY A 531 -18.46 2.23 -7.76
N SER A 532 -18.92 3.28 -8.45
CA SER A 532 -20.08 3.26 -9.34
C SER A 532 -19.66 3.12 -10.80
N TYR A 533 -19.97 1.97 -11.40
CA TYR A 533 -19.67 1.73 -12.81
C TYR A 533 -20.36 2.72 -13.76
N ALA A 534 -21.51 3.27 -13.37
CA ALA A 534 -22.23 4.29 -14.13
C ALA A 534 -21.49 5.65 -14.14
N LEU A 535 -20.63 5.89 -13.16
CA LEU A 535 -19.80 7.09 -13.04
C LEU A 535 -18.36 6.87 -13.51
N ASN A 536 -17.98 5.68 -14.00
CA ASN A 536 -16.62 5.39 -14.42
C ASN A 536 -16.23 6.20 -15.68
N HIS A 537 -15.21 7.06 -15.58
CA HIS A 537 -14.90 8.02 -16.66
C HIS A 537 -14.47 7.33 -17.96
N PRO A 538 -13.55 6.34 -17.94
CA PRO A 538 -13.18 5.62 -19.16
C PRO A 538 -14.37 4.97 -19.85
N LYS A 539 -15.28 4.35 -19.08
CA LYS A 539 -16.52 3.76 -19.62
C LYS A 539 -17.45 4.80 -20.23
N ILE A 540 -17.63 5.96 -19.58
CA ILE A 540 -18.46 7.06 -20.13
C ILE A 540 -17.87 7.54 -21.46
N TYR A 541 -16.54 7.68 -21.53
CA TYR A 541 -15.85 8.07 -22.76
C TYR A 541 -16.02 7.02 -23.87
N ARG A 542 -15.87 5.73 -23.53
CA ARG A 542 -16.08 4.64 -24.50
C ARG A 542 -17.49 4.63 -25.05
N ASP A 543 -18.52 4.83 -24.22
CA ASP A 543 -19.89 4.96 -24.71
C ASP A 543 -20.06 6.15 -25.66
N GLY A 544 -19.38 7.27 -25.38
CA GLY A 544 -19.32 8.41 -26.28
C GLY A 544 -18.74 8.06 -27.65
N LEU A 545 -17.63 7.30 -27.69
CA LEU A 545 -17.06 6.78 -28.94
C LEU A 545 -18.07 5.90 -29.69
N ARG A 546 -18.78 5.00 -29.00
CA ARG A 546 -19.81 4.15 -29.62
C ARG A 546 -20.94 4.96 -30.26
N GLN A 547 -21.41 6.01 -29.58
CA GLN A 547 -22.43 6.92 -30.13
C GLN A 547 -21.94 7.66 -31.39
N MET A 548 -20.63 7.84 -31.53
CA MET A 548 -20.01 8.39 -32.75
C MET A 548 -19.77 7.33 -33.85
N GLY A 549 -20.12 6.07 -33.62
CA GLY A 549 -19.87 4.95 -34.54
C GLY A 549 -18.45 4.38 -34.46
N LEU A 550 -17.72 4.66 -33.37
CA LEU A 550 -16.35 4.21 -33.14
C LEU A 550 -16.34 3.10 -32.08
N GLU A 551 -16.14 1.87 -32.51
CA GLU A 551 -15.82 0.75 -31.62
C GLU A 551 -14.31 0.52 -31.60
N LEU A 552 -13.71 0.53 -30.41
CA LEU A 552 -12.29 0.24 -30.15
C LEU A 552 -12.17 -1.03 -29.31
N ALA A 553 -11.06 -1.75 -29.48
CA ALA A 553 -10.72 -2.87 -28.60
C ALA A 553 -10.58 -2.42 -27.12
N PRO A 554 -10.56 -3.34 -26.14
CA PRO A 554 -10.28 -3.00 -24.75
C PRO A 554 -8.95 -2.25 -24.61
N THR A 555 -8.89 -1.23 -23.74
CA THR A 555 -7.74 -0.31 -23.62
C THR A 555 -6.41 -1.01 -23.37
N GLY A 556 -6.42 -2.08 -22.57
CA GLY A 556 -5.25 -2.90 -22.28
C GLY A 556 -4.80 -3.85 -23.41
N ALA A 557 -5.61 -4.02 -24.45
CA ALA A 557 -5.36 -4.99 -25.52
C ALA A 557 -4.34 -4.48 -26.54
N ARG A 558 -3.61 -5.41 -27.17
CA ARG A 558 -2.63 -5.06 -28.21
C ARG A 558 -3.31 -4.48 -29.45
N GLU A 559 -4.49 -5.00 -29.76
CA GLU A 559 -5.37 -4.56 -30.85
C GLU A 559 -5.76 -3.08 -30.71
N PHE A 560 -5.93 -2.57 -29.48
CA PHE A 560 -6.17 -1.15 -29.26
C PHE A 560 -4.93 -0.32 -29.62
N ALA A 561 -3.76 -0.73 -29.13
CA ALA A 561 -2.51 -0.04 -29.40
C ALA A 561 -2.13 -0.06 -30.89
N GLU A 562 -2.52 -1.11 -31.61
CA GLU A 562 -2.22 -1.32 -33.03
C GLU A 562 -3.33 -0.84 -33.99
N ASP A 563 -4.42 -0.26 -33.48
CA ASP A 563 -5.51 0.29 -34.32
C ASP A 563 -4.97 1.36 -35.28
N GLU A 564 -5.15 1.12 -36.58
CA GLU A 564 -4.63 1.96 -37.67
C GLU A 564 -5.30 3.34 -37.73
N ARG A 565 -6.49 3.48 -37.14
CA ARG A 565 -7.22 4.76 -37.11
C ARG A 565 -6.63 5.73 -36.09
N LEU A 566 -5.91 5.23 -35.09
CA LEU A 566 -5.17 6.04 -34.13
C LEU A 566 -3.84 6.47 -34.73
N ARG A 567 -3.40 7.71 -34.48
CA ARG A 567 -2.09 8.21 -34.93
C ARG A 567 -1.01 7.88 -33.91
N GLU A 568 0.23 7.66 -34.36
CA GLU A 568 1.37 7.42 -33.47
C GLU A 568 1.55 8.56 -32.44
N ALA A 569 1.30 9.80 -32.85
CA ALA A 569 1.39 10.98 -31.99
C ALA A 569 0.40 10.96 -30.82
N SER A 570 -0.75 10.28 -30.97
CA SER A 570 -1.80 10.17 -29.95
C SER A 570 -1.34 9.39 -28.71
N PHE A 571 -0.35 8.51 -28.85
CA PHE A 571 0.19 7.71 -27.75
C PHE A 571 1.29 8.42 -26.95
N ARG A 572 1.80 9.56 -27.42
CA ARG A 572 2.98 10.18 -26.84
C ARG A 572 2.78 10.69 -25.41
N LEU A 573 1.70 11.45 -25.18
CA LEU A 573 1.34 11.95 -23.85
C LEU A 573 0.85 10.81 -22.93
N PRO A 574 0.00 9.88 -23.38
CA PRO A 574 -0.38 8.71 -22.59
C PRO A 574 0.82 7.89 -22.09
N VAL A 575 1.82 7.65 -22.94
CA VAL A 575 3.06 6.95 -22.52
C VAL A 575 3.79 7.74 -21.43
N TYR A 576 3.81 9.07 -21.49
CA TYR A 576 4.37 9.90 -20.42
C TYR A 576 3.63 9.69 -19.10
N TRP A 577 2.29 9.70 -19.11
CA TRP A 577 1.45 9.47 -17.92
C TRP A 577 1.67 8.08 -17.32
N LEU A 578 1.69 7.05 -18.18
CA LEU A 578 1.92 5.67 -17.77
C LEU A 578 3.31 5.46 -17.17
N CYS A 579 4.36 6.09 -17.73
CA CYS A 579 5.69 6.05 -17.16
C CYS A 579 5.77 6.78 -15.81
N LEU A 580 5.16 7.97 -15.73
CA LEU A 580 5.20 8.83 -14.55
C LEU A 580 4.47 8.18 -13.36
N GLY A 581 3.24 7.69 -13.58
CA GLY A 581 2.41 7.13 -12.51
C GLY A 581 2.93 5.83 -11.88
N LYS A 582 3.89 5.16 -12.53
CA LYS A 582 4.59 3.98 -11.98
C LYS A 582 5.78 4.33 -11.08
N LEU A 583 6.16 5.61 -11.03
CA LEU A 583 7.34 6.09 -10.32
C LEU A 583 6.95 7.20 -9.31
N PRO A 584 6.00 6.92 -8.39
CA PRO A 584 5.46 7.91 -7.48
C PRO A 584 6.46 8.43 -6.45
N VAL A 585 7.51 7.66 -6.12
CA VAL A 585 8.56 8.07 -5.17
C VAL A 585 9.63 8.89 -5.88
N THR A 586 10.06 8.43 -7.06
CA THR A 586 11.12 9.06 -7.86
C THR A 586 10.68 10.44 -8.38
N PHE A 587 9.45 10.55 -8.88
CA PHE A 587 8.91 11.77 -9.52
C PHE A 587 7.79 12.44 -8.73
N MET A 588 7.74 12.27 -7.40
CA MET A 588 6.69 12.85 -6.53
C MET A 588 6.43 14.35 -6.80
N PRO A 589 7.43 15.26 -6.82
CA PRO A 589 7.17 16.67 -7.07
C PRO A 589 6.60 16.94 -8.46
N GLU A 590 7.12 16.26 -9.48
CA GLU A 590 6.66 16.43 -10.85
C GLU A 590 5.23 15.92 -11.03
N ILE A 591 4.86 14.81 -10.38
CA ILE A 591 3.48 14.32 -10.36
C ILE A 591 2.54 15.35 -9.73
N LEU A 592 2.92 15.96 -8.61
CA LEU A 592 2.09 16.99 -7.97
C LEU A 592 1.82 18.17 -8.89
N GLY A 593 2.86 18.68 -9.56
CA GLY A 593 2.72 19.76 -10.53
C GLY A 593 1.88 19.37 -11.75
N MET A 594 2.15 18.19 -12.31
CA MET A 594 1.44 17.64 -13.47
C MET A 594 -0.03 17.36 -13.15
N ASN A 595 -0.34 16.92 -11.93
CA ASN A 595 -1.70 16.73 -11.42
C ASN A 595 -2.46 18.06 -11.43
N LEU A 596 -1.93 19.09 -10.77
CA LEU A 596 -2.54 20.43 -10.81
C LEU A 596 -2.70 20.94 -12.24
N ALA A 597 -1.75 20.62 -13.11
CA ALA A 597 -1.82 21.00 -14.50
C ALA A 597 -3.00 20.36 -15.25
N MET A 598 -3.28 19.09 -14.96
CA MET A 598 -4.37 18.32 -15.54
C MET A 598 -5.72 18.73 -14.95
N GLU A 599 -5.83 18.79 -13.61
CA GLU A 599 -7.09 19.15 -12.94
C GLU A 599 -7.56 20.57 -13.24
N LEU A 600 -6.62 21.48 -13.53
CA LEU A 600 -6.97 22.84 -13.94
C LEU A 600 -7.27 22.93 -15.46
N SER A 601 -6.89 21.91 -16.23
CA SER A 601 -7.20 21.86 -17.66
C SER A 601 -8.70 21.61 -17.84
N GLY A 602 -9.39 22.42 -18.66
CA GLY A 602 -10.84 22.30 -18.82
C GLY A 602 -11.68 23.25 -17.98
N VAL A 603 -11.27 23.52 -16.74
CA VAL A 603 -12.06 24.29 -15.76
C VAL A 603 -12.22 25.75 -16.21
N GLY A 604 -13.46 26.26 -16.16
CA GLY A 604 -13.81 27.64 -16.52
C GLY A 604 -14.01 27.90 -18.01
N GLY A 605 -13.43 27.07 -18.90
CA GLY A 605 -13.40 27.31 -20.34
C GLY A 605 -13.63 26.09 -21.23
N SER A 606 -12.61 25.27 -21.50
CA SER A 606 -12.66 24.28 -22.59
C SER A 606 -13.69 23.17 -22.40
N TYR A 607 -14.06 22.79 -21.17
CA TYR A 607 -15.20 21.87 -20.96
C TYR A 607 -16.53 22.48 -21.39
N ARG A 608 -16.75 23.78 -21.13
CA ARG A 608 -17.96 24.50 -21.56
C ARG A 608 -18.02 24.59 -23.09
N SER A 609 -16.89 24.81 -23.74
CA SER A 609 -16.78 24.81 -25.21
C SER A 609 -17.04 23.42 -25.79
N ALA A 610 -16.40 22.37 -25.25
CA ALA A 610 -16.60 20.99 -25.68
C ALA A 610 -18.07 20.56 -25.54
N ARG A 611 -18.71 20.91 -24.41
CA ARG A 611 -20.14 20.69 -24.17
C ARG A 611 -21.00 21.34 -25.25
N ARG A 612 -20.70 22.60 -25.64
CA ARG A 612 -21.40 23.31 -26.71
C ARG A 612 -21.29 22.57 -28.05
N PHE A 613 -20.08 22.10 -28.39
CA PHE A 613 -19.80 21.40 -29.64
C PHE A 613 -20.49 20.03 -29.71
N LEU A 614 -20.36 19.21 -28.67
CA LEU A 614 -20.98 17.88 -28.59
C LEU A 614 -22.51 17.97 -28.70
N ARG A 615 -23.12 18.90 -27.95
CA ARG A 615 -24.57 19.12 -27.97
C ARG A 615 -25.08 19.56 -29.35
N HIS A 616 -24.34 20.41 -30.06
CA HIS A 616 -24.73 20.89 -31.40
C HIS A 616 -24.86 19.74 -32.40
N TYR A 617 -24.00 18.72 -32.31
CA TYR A 617 -24.02 17.55 -33.19
C TYR A 617 -24.79 16.35 -32.64
N GLY A 618 -25.48 16.50 -31.50
CA GLY A 618 -26.29 15.46 -30.89
C GLY A 618 -25.50 14.35 -30.18
N PHE A 619 -24.24 14.59 -29.82
CA PHE A 619 -23.42 13.66 -29.04
C PHE A 619 -23.61 13.84 -27.53
N SER A 620 -23.37 12.78 -26.75
CA SER A 620 -23.39 12.84 -25.28
C SER A 620 -22.39 13.87 -24.75
N THR A 621 -22.81 14.62 -23.74
CA THR A 621 -21.97 15.55 -22.97
C THR A 621 -21.57 14.99 -21.60
N ALA A 622 -21.95 13.75 -21.28
CA ALA A 622 -21.80 13.20 -19.93
C ALA A 622 -20.36 13.29 -19.39
N PHE A 623 -19.36 12.99 -20.22
CA PHE A 623 -17.94 13.07 -19.83
C PHE A 623 -17.55 14.49 -19.43
N VAL A 624 -17.85 15.49 -20.26
CA VAL A 624 -17.45 16.89 -20.01
C VAL A 624 -18.31 17.58 -18.95
N ASP A 625 -19.57 17.17 -18.81
CA ASP A 625 -20.46 17.67 -17.76
C ASP A 625 -19.98 17.21 -16.39
N LEU A 626 -19.51 15.96 -16.28
CA LEU A 626 -18.94 15.40 -15.05
C LEU A 626 -17.69 16.16 -14.60
N HIS A 627 -16.67 16.26 -15.47
CA HIS A 627 -15.41 16.97 -15.19
C HIS A 627 -15.63 18.45 -14.84
N ASN A 628 -16.57 19.13 -15.51
CA ASN A 628 -16.90 20.51 -15.17
C ASN A 628 -17.45 20.69 -13.73
N THR A 629 -17.89 19.61 -13.07
CA THR A 629 -18.33 19.65 -11.66
C THR A 629 -17.24 19.20 -10.69
N ILE A 630 -16.54 18.10 -10.97
CA ILE A 630 -15.57 17.49 -10.05
C ILE A 630 -14.21 18.21 -10.06
N ASP A 631 -13.81 18.84 -11.16
CA ASP A 631 -12.50 19.50 -11.29
C ASP A 631 -12.48 20.91 -10.65
N ASN A 632 -13.57 21.33 -10.00
CA ASN A 632 -13.75 22.69 -9.54
C ASN A 632 -12.66 23.19 -8.57
N VAL A 633 -12.42 24.51 -8.55
CA VAL A 633 -11.36 25.14 -7.75
C VAL A 633 -11.69 25.35 -6.28
N SER A 634 -12.91 24.98 -5.84
CA SER A 634 -13.35 25.16 -4.44
C SER A 634 -13.13 23.92 -3.59
N THR A 635 -13.76 22.81 -3.94
CA THR A 635 -13.75 21.54 -3.20
C THR A 635 -13.54 20.34 -4.12
N GLY A 636 -13.12 20.60 -5.37
CA GLY A 636 -12.86 19.59 -6.38
C GLY A 636 -11.36 19.31 -6.57
N HIS A 637 -11.05 18.59 -7.64
CA HIS A 637 -9.71 18.06 -7.89
C HIS A 637 -8.64 19.14 -8.00
N SER A 638 -8.95 20.27 -8.65
CA SER A 638 -8.05 21.44 -8.70
C SER A 638 -7.69 21.97 -7.30
N ALA A 639 -8.67 22.03 -6.39
CA ALA A 639 -8.44 22.48 -5.02
C ALA A 639 -7.57 21.47 -4.25
N TRP A 640 -7.86 20.17 -4.40
CA TRP A 640 -7.11 19.09 -3.78
C TRP A 640 -5.67 19.00 -4.28
N ALA A 641 -5.43 19.27 -5.56
CA ALA A 641 -4.09 19.31 -6.14
C ALA A 641 -3.22 20.40 -5.49
N VAL A 642 -3.78 21.61 -5.27
CA VAL A 642 -3.11 22.69 -4.53
C VAL A 642 -2.83 22.28 -3.09
N ASP A 643 -3.81 21.67 -2.41
CA ASP A 643 -3.65 21.23 -1.02
C ASP A 643 -2.56 20.15 -0.87
N ALA A 644 -2.47 19.22 -1.82
CA ALA A 644 -1.43 18.20 -1.87
C ALA A 644 -0.04 18.82 -2.09
N ILE A 645 0.08 19.80 -3.00
CA ILE A 645 1.33 20.56 -3.21
C ILE A 645 1.72 21.28 -1.91
N ASP A 646 0.80 22.01 -1.27
CA ASP A 646 1.10 22.74 -0.04
C ASP A 646 1.45 21.80 1.12
N ALA A 647 0.81 20.64 1.23
CA ALA A 647 1.17 19.62 2.21
C ALA A 647 2.59 19.09 1.97
N TYR A 648 2.93 18.79 0.71
CA TYR A 648 4.26 18.32 0.33
C TYR A 648 5.35 19.36 0.61
N MET A 649 5.14 20.59 0.17
CA MET A 649 6.11 21.68 0.34
C MET A 649 6.32 22.02 1.82
N ARG A 650 5.28 21.93 2.67
CA ARG A 650 5.43 22.04 4.14
C ARG A 650 6.30 20.93 4.72
N GLN A 651 6.14 19.68 4.27
CA GLN A 651 6.97 18.57 4.73
C GLN A 651 8.44 18.76 4.32
N VAL A 652 8.70 19.21 3.09
CA VAL A 652 10.05 19.53 2.61
C VAL A 652 10.64 20.69 3.40
N ALA A 653 9.89 21.76 3.64
CA ALA A 653 10.36 22.90 4.42
C ALA A 653 10.76 22.50 5.86
N ALA A 654 10.01 21.57 6.48
CA ALA A 654 10.28 21.09 7.82
C ALA A 654 11.47 20.10 7.90
N SER A 655 11.61 19.20 6.92
CA SER A 655 12.58 18.10 6.99
C SER A 655 13.86 18.33 6.17
N LYS A 656 13.77 19.10 5.09
CA LYS A 656 14.85 19.34 4.11
C LYS A 656 14.85 20.80 3.60
N PRO A 657 14.99 21.80 4.50
CA PRO A 657 14.89 23.21 4.13
C PRO A 657 15.87 23.65 3.04
N ALA A 658 17.06 23.03 2.97
CA ALA A 658 18.06 23.32 1.93
C ALA A 658 17.63 22.88 0.51
N GLU A 659 16.73 21.90 0.39
CA GLU A 659 16.23 21.38 -0.88
C GLU A 659 14.91 22.05 -1.30
N LEU A 660 14.34 22.95 -0.49
CA LEU A 660 12.99 23.50 -0.70
C LEU A 660 12.80 24.14 -2.10
N ALA A 661 13.77 24.95 -2.52
CA ALA A 661 13.73 25.60 -3.83
C ALA A 661 13.85 24.59 -4.98
N GLU A 662 14.64 23.51 -4.80
CA GLU A 662 14.76 22.43 -5.79
C GLU A 662 13.44 21.68 -5.95
N HIS A 663 12.81 21.29 -4.84
CA HIS A 663 11.52 20.60 -4.85
C HIS A 663 10.42 21.48 -5.45
N TRP A 664 10.37 22.77 -5.10
CA TRP A 664 9.44 23.71 -5.74
C TRP A 664 9.67 23.79 -7.24
N GLN A 665 10.92 23.90 -7.67
CA GLN A 665 11.25 23.94 -9.10
C GLN A 665 10.80 22.67 -9.80
N ARG A 666 10.93 21.49 -9.18
CA ARG A 666 10.41 20.22 -9.75
C ARG A 666 8.89 20.23 -9.87
N VAL A 667 8.15 20.76 -8.89
CA VAL A 667 6.69 20.98 -8.99
C VAL A 667 6.35 21.88 -10.18
N ARG A 668 7.06 23.00 -10.35
CA ARG A 668 6.86 23.91 -11.49
C ARG A 668 7.12 23.21 -12.83
N VAL A 669 8.17 22.40 -12.92
CA VAL A 669 8.48 21.61 -14.13
C VAL A 669 7.39 20.59 -14.41
N GLY A 670 6.84 19.94 -13.39
CA GLY A 670 5.69 19.05 -13.52
C GLY A 670 4.46 19.78 -14.07
N TYR A 671 4.15 20.96 -13.55
CA TYR A 671 3.01 21.74 -14.05
C TYR A 671 3.18 22.20 -15.50
N GLU A 672 4.41 22.58 -15.87
CA GLU A 672 4.79 22.96 -17.23
C GLU A 672 4.86 21.76 -18.18
N SER A 673 4.83 20.51 -17.69
CA SER A 673 4.94 19.33 -18.55
C SER A 673 3.77 19.13 -19.50
N LEU A 674 2.66 19.84 -19.28
CA LEU A 674 1.49 19.88 -20.16
C LEU A 674 1.40 21.16 -21.01
N ALA A 675 2.44 22.01 -21.01
CA ALA A 675 2.44 23.24 -21.79
C ALA A 675 2.41 22.97 -23.32
N PRO A 676 1.66 23.77 -24.10
CA PRO A 676 1.65 23.68 -25.55
C PRO A 676 3.04 23.97 -26.13
N GLN A 677 3.57 23.10 -26.99
CA GLN A 677 4.82 23.36 -27.70
C GLN A 677 4.55 24.16 -28.98
N PRO A 678 5.45 25.10 -29.36
CA PRO A 678 5.33 25.84 -30.62
C PRO A 678 5.75 24.95 -31.79
N ASP A 679 4.82 24.18 -32.36
CA ASP A 679 5.03 23.47 -33.64
C ASP A 679 3.92 23.81 -34.65
N ARG A 680 4.33 24.03 -35.91
CA ARG A 680 3.50 24.65 -36.99
C ARG A 680 2.42 23.75 -37.60
N LEU A 681 2.11 22.58 -37.03
CA LEU A 681 1.30 21.54 -37.71
C LEU A 681 0.07 21.00 -36.96
N THR A 682 -0.38 21.57 -35.84
CA THR A 682 -1.57 21.06 -35.13
C THR A 682 -2.44 22.16 -34.51
N SER A 683 -3.27 22.82 -35.34
CA SER A 683 -4.07 23.99 -34.95
C SER A 683 -5.39 23.72 -34.20
N TRP A 684 -5.71 22.47 -33.87
CA TRP A 684 -7.02 22.13 -33.31
C TRP A 684 -7.03 21.39 -31.96
N LEU A 685 -6.11 20.45 -31.70
CA LEU A 685 -5.89 19.90 -30.34
C LEU A 685 -5.48 21.01 -29.33
N GLN A 686 -4.81 22.06 -29.83
CA GLN A 686 -4.53 23.30 -29.11
C GLN A 686 -5.79 24.03 -28.62
N ARG A 687 -6.94 23.92 -29.31
CA ARG A 687 -8.21 24.53 -28.90
C ARG A 687 -8.95 23.77 -27.79
N LEU A 688 -8.53 22.53 -27.51
CA LEU A 688 -8.98 21.73 -26.36
C LEU A 688 -7.98 21.76 -25.19
N GLY A 689 -6.87 22.52 -25.31
CA GLY A 689 -5.87 22.66 -24.25
C GLY A 689 -4.86 21.51 -24.13
N ILE A 690 -4.87 20.53 -25.04
CA ILE A 690 -3.99 19.35 -24.98
C ILE A 690 -2.94 19.43 -26.10
N GLY A 691 -1.71 19.77 -25.74
CA GLY A 691 -0.59 19.93 -26.68
C GLY A 691 -0.08 18.60 -27.25
N SER A 692 0.07 18.52 -28.58
CA SER A 692 0.78 17.43 -29.27
C SER A 692 2.28 17.74 -29.36
N ALA A 693 3.17 16.74 -29.18
CA ALA A 693 4.62 16.94 -29.28
C ALA A 693 5.33 15.92 -30.19
N GLY A 694 6.47 16.31 -30.80
CA GLY A 694 7.27 15.55 -31.77
C GLY A 694 8.45 14.74 -31.19
N ALA A 695 8.76 13.60 -31.84
CA ALA A 695 9.87 12.63 -31.67
C ALA A 695 10.66 12.57 -30.33
N VAL A 696 10.28 11.64 -29.44
CA VAL A 696 10.99 11.35 -28.15
C VAL A 696 11.50 9.91 -28.03
N LEU A 697 11.35 9.04 -29.03
CA LEU A 697 11.83 7.66 -28.90
C LEU A 697 13.38 7.57 -28.89
N PRO A 698 14.00 7.01 -27.83
CA PRO A 698 15.42 6.66 -27.83
C PRO A 698 15.69 5.41 -28.69
N ARG A 699 16.76 5.42 -29.49
CA ARG A 699 17.18 4.28 -30.32
C ARG A 699 17.96 3.25 -29.51
N SER A 700 17.54 1.99 -29.56
CA SER A 700 18.25 0.84 -29.00
C SER A 700 18.41 -0.26 -30.06
N LYS A 701 19.61 -0.83 -30.19
CA LYS A 701 19.95 -1.96 -31.07
C LYS A 701 20.18 -3.22 -30.23
N THR A 702 19.14 -3.94 -29.86
CA THR A 702 19.25 -5.36 -29.47
C THR A 702 17.88 -6.06 -29.63
N ARG A 703 17.89 -7.27 -30.21
CA ARG A 703 16.74 -8.16 -30.34
C ARG A 703 16.59 -9.01 -29.08
N GLY A 704 15.37 -9.16 -28.58
CA GLY A 704 14.94 -10.16 -27.61
C GLY A 704 13.55 -10.63 -28.00
N GLU A 705 13.29 -11.92 -27.82
CA GLU A 705 12.07 -12.63 -28.22
C GLU A 705 10.85 -12.28 -27.33
N ASP A 706 9.68 -12.46 -27.92
CA ASP A 706 8.34 -12.14 -27.40
C ASP A 706 7.89 -13.05 -26.24
N GLN A 707 6.88 -12.54 -25.52
CA GLN A 707 5.98 -13.20 -24.56
C GLN A 707 6.35 -13.08 -23.07
N ALA A 708 6.04 -11.91 -22.51
CA ALA A 708 5.49 -11.83 -21.16
C ALA A 708 4.33 -10.83 -21.21
N LEU A 709 3.10 -11.29 -21.00
CA LEU A 709 1.94 -10.43 -20.80
C LEU A 709 2.17 -9.68 -19.47
N LEU A 710 2.62 -8.42 -19.54
CA LEU A 710 2.92 -7.57 -18.39
C LEU A 710 1.69 -6.81 -17.87
N HIS A 711 0.48 -7.26 -18.23
CA HIS A 711 -0.77 -6.59 -17.90
C HIS A 711 -1.70 -7.52 -17.15
N HIS A 712 -2.61 -6.91 -16.39
CA HIS A 712 -3.68 -7.63 -15.74
C HIS A 712 -4.65 -8.19 -16.78
N GLU A 713 -4.89 -9.51 -16.74
CA GLU A 713 -6.02 -10.06 -17.46
C GLU A 713 -7.32 -9.52 -16.85
N PRO A 714 -8.28 -9.06 -17.68
CA PRO A 714 -9.61 -8.71 -17.20
C PRO A 714 -10.26 -9.88 -16.44
N ILE A 715 -10.97 -9.56 -15.36
CA ILE A 715 -11.80 -10.49 -14.61
C ILE A 715 -13.17 -10.63 -15.29
N VAL A 716 -13.75 -9.49 -15.69
CA VAL A 716 -14.99 -9.44 -16.46
C VAL A 716 -14.63 -9.01 -17.88
N PRO A 717 -14.57 -9.95 -18.84
CA PRO A 717 -14.25 -9.59 -20.22
C PRO A 717 -15.29 -8.64 -20.78
N ALA A 718 -14.83 -7.69 -21.61
CA ALA A 718 -15.73 -6.81 -22.33
C ALA A 718 -16.73 -7.65 -23.15
N ALA A 719 -18.00 -7.23 -23.16
CA ALA A 719 -19.03 -7.90 -23.96
C ALA A 719 -18.54 -8.03 -25.42
N PRO A 720 -18.71 -9.20 -26.06
CA PRO A 720 -18.20 -9.42 -27.41
C PRO A 720 -18.80 -8.38 -28.37
N LEU A 721 -17.94 -7.84 -29.23
CA LEU A 721 -18.33 -6.92 -30.30
C LEU A 721 -19.44 -7.59 -31.15
N GLY A 722 -20.66 -7.05 -31.07
CA GLY A 722 -21.76 -7.44 -31.97
C GLY A 722 -23.01 -8.08 -31.35
N VAL A 723 -23.20 -8.06 -30.02
CA VAL A 723 -24.51 -8.40 -29.43
C VAL A 723 -25.15 -7.13 -28.85
N THR A 724 -25.88 -6.41 -29.70
CA THR A 724 -26.92 -5.48 -29.22
C THR A 724 -28.01 -6.31 -28.54
N ALA A 725 -28.34 -5.95 -27.30
CA ALA A 725 -29.57 -6.42 -26.65
C ALA A 725 -30.82 -5.98 -27.42
#